data_AF-A0A1F5GJT5-F1
#
_entry.id   AF-A0A1F5GJT5-F1
#
_cell.length_a   1.000
_cell.length_b   1.000
_cell.length_c   1.000
_cell.angle_alpha   90.00
_cell.angle_beta   90.00
_cell.angle_gamma   90.00
#
_symmetry.space_group_name_H-M   'P 1'
#
loop_
_entity.id
_entity.type
_entity.pdbx_description
1 polymer ?
#
loop_
_entity_poly.entity_id
_entity_poly.type
_entity_poly.pdbx_seq_one_letter_code
_entity_poly.pdbx_strand_id
1 'polypeptide(L)'
;MVERKRVKPSLPAHQPEIGSIVSGQNLTEVLQASPEPFKAAYEIAEKKGKLARIERTVHEMVRKGVTEELDFILEKFPTAIQDLLENNEQAKDIFTEFGSSIRYLSYALGRAYQINYETIYRALKVSPIRPHLGDFTVVPHEEGFWDSTRMNVRVVEPRGADLSEIRVNFYIDRDFNEFSQNSEEYLQKLKRRIETEDNDKLKNVWSQVYGFYENVHSLELPALKRQIRDQFGAARYAKSGREVLFPSDHQKAAIVKAAQEKSLAVFDGTGSGKTAIGIGLAEHIGAERVLVVCPANIKQTWEQKLAEYYVDPPKALRIESQNSQRFIKGSLDGAKYVLVNYELLIDRQNGNGAENGNGEEEKISALGLSLMARDFDLMIVDEAHYINNSNKRSEAILEIAKKIENRLILTATPIRNSSDDVSRIAHLLAPNDFVTPDALKELGPSGFPLLCEILARKTIRRKTDDLLELPPFCPENNGEVAYVPVELNPTQRAVYEAIFQDPTLLPLTKVKLLRQASIDHNLLMGNKYPIPFDRGLAAESLRDAYKYWKKLKSRSANHKFDSDFLVKYGYDHLFLGTHFHFKGGANEFIQRLGTEEMKDSWEGTAESTKFQMLRDLIRSRLLSGEKVIVFTGHFVKGIIREVIDDVTGEKITQDLYSYLAKEFPEVEIGRIDGEVKPSSAAGKKSKRDLERERWQNDPEFKILLTSVSASGLGIDFSINDGVTKGVSVVGIDLPYTYADFWQMISRSYRLGQATPVNVFVLEAENTIDEGIHELILKKDEIAKQLLDGISPNELEEKLINRSENPSFLKDYVRSPKRELEHRMLAMRGKGVRANKEYLETVMEDGRTIGELIAQLYLKYWEYTFSGHTARLVRQTLDGIQQELGTKLEWVVDLGSGPLIMERVLKQESLFSDSIKVISVDINQPALESGVTAMRQLGYEVNEKFLVNKAMSETGIKDNSCDALVCSLALHYSKTGEDRGKILTEANRILKPGGFYIITLPDKYLSIEQYQCFVQALEKFGFTVDRKISGKAKAADYKEAPYSVWMVIARKTGKPTSDDITMDDFHFNFEGPKVSSYNPNRKQREHYGDEERESLVKHERFTLLDPDNGLKPRGSPQEILNRLALGLTEEKIKRYGWQIIERDKGLTLRR
;
A
#
# COMPACT_ATOMS: atom_id res chain seq x y z
N MET A 1 15.85 -19.84 8.06
CA MET A 1 15.81 -20.93 9.06
C MET A 1 17.09 -20.85 9.88
N VAL A 2 17.02 -20.36 11.10
CA VAL A 2 17.88 -20.79 12.21
C VAL A 2 16.97 -20.79 13.43
N GLU A 3 16.38 -21.94 13.76
CA GLU A 3 15.79 -22.14 15.09
C GLU A 3 16.95 -22.11 16.10
N ARG A 4 17.11 -21.01 16.83
CA ARG A 4 17.92 -21.03 18.05
C ARG A 4 17.11 -21.77 19.11
N LYS A 5 17.43 -23.06 19.31
CA LYS A 5 17.04 -23.82 20.50
C LYS A 5 17.36 -22.96 21.73
N ARG A 6 16.38 -22.73 22.62
CA ARG A 6 16.65 -22.29 23.99
C ARG A 6 17.44 -23.40 24.68
N VAL A 7 18.76 -23.32 24.61
CA VAL A 7 19.66 -24.12 25.42
C VAL A 7 19.65 -23.49 26.80
N LYS A 8 19.07 -24.17 27.81
CA LYS A 8 19.33 -23.81 29.21
C LYS A 8 20.85 -23.77 29.38
N PRO A 9 21.46 -22.74 29.99
CA PRO A 9 22.90 -22.67 30.13
C PRO A 9 23.35 -23.86 30.99
N SER A 10 23.90 -24.88 30.35
CA SER A 10 24.77 -25.81 31.04
C SER A 10 26.17 -25.23 30.89
N LEU A 11 26.78 -24.88 32.02
CA LEU A 11 28.19 -24.51 32.06
C LEU A 11 28.98 -25.54 31.24
N PRO A 12 29.84 -25.10 30.29
CA PRO A 12 30.56 -26.02 29.43
C PRO A 12 31.31 -27.03 30.28
N ALA A 13 31.02 -28.31 30.04
CA ALA A 13 31.55 -29.43 30.80
C ALA A 13 33.01 -29.70 30.44
N HIS A 14 33.92 -28.77 30.73
CA HIS A 14 35.36 -29.02 30.80
C HIS A 14 36.05 -28.02 31.75
N GLN A 15 36.21 -28.48 33.01
CA GLN A 15 37.42 -28.36 33.84
C GLN A 15 37.81 -26.97 34.44
N PRO A 16 38.70 -26.89 35.45
CA PRO A 16 38.41 -26.97 36.88
C PRO A 16 38.98 -25.75 37.63
N GLU A 17 39.02 -24.56 37.02
CA GLU A 17 39.76 -23.41 37.57
C GLU A 17 38.92 -22.38 38.35
N ILE A 18 37.61 -22.31 38.13
CA ILE A 18 36.73 -21.44 38.94
C ILE A 18 36.60 -21.98 40.39
N GLY A 19 36.76 -23.30 40.59
CA GLY A 19 36.75 -23.94 41.90
C GLY A 19 37.89 -23.52 42.84
N SER A 20 38.96 -22.90 42.33
CA SER A 20 40.11 -22.46 43.15
C SER A 20 39.95 -21.07 43.79
N ILE A 21 38.78 -20.44 43.62
CA ILE A 21 38.56 -19.06 44.08
C ILE A 21 38.08 -19.01 45.54
N VAL A 22 37.53 -20.07 46.13
CA VAL A 22 37.09 -20.07 47.54
C VAL A 22 37.45 -21.39 48.23
N SER A 23 38.36 -21.34 49.22
CA SER A 23 38.47 -22.41 50.21
C SER A 23 37.20 -22.42 51.07
N GLY A 24 36.35 -23.43 50.90
CA GLY A 24 35.32 -23.77 51.88
C GLY A 24 33.85 -23.66 51.44
N GLN A 25 33.54 -23.22 50.23
CA GLN A 25 32.19 -23.32 49.67
C GLN A 25 32.26 -23.80 48.22
N ASN A 26 31.41 -24.76 47.85
CA ASN A 26 31.35 -25.34 46.52
C ASN A 26 30.84 -24.26 45.55
N LEU A 27 31.77 -23.51 44.93
CA LEU A 27 31.45 -22.36 44.07
C LEU A 27 30.47 -22.75 42.97
N THR A 28 30.53 -24.00 42.53
CA THR A 28 29.63 -24.59 41.54
C THR A 28 28.19 -24.61 42.02
N GLU A 29 27.93 -24.88 43.30
CA GLU A 29 26.56 -24.83 43.88
C GLU A 29 26.05 -23.40 44.02
N VAL A 30 26.92 -22.46 44.41
CA VAL A 30 26.58 -21.02 44.52
C VAL A 30 26.25 -20.43 43.15
N LEU A 31 27.04 -20.77 42.13
CA LEU A 31 26.82 -20.32 40.75
C LEU A 31 25.60 -21.01 40.12
N GLN A 32 25.37 -22.30 40.37
CA GLN A 32 24.20 -23.02 39.87
C GLN A 32 22.88 -22.59 40.54
N ALA A 33 22.94 -22.06 41.76
CA ALA A 33 21.79 -21.52 42.47
C ALA A 33 21.50 -20.05 42.15
N SER A 34 22.44 -19.32 41.55
CA SER A 34 22.25 -17.91 41.18
C SER A 34 21.45 -17.80 39.88
N PRO A 35 20.43 -16.94 39.81
CA PRO A 35 19.75 -16.61 38.55
C PRO A 35 20.65 -15.82 37.58
N GLU A 36 21.71 -15.15 38.09
CA GLU A 36 22.74 -14.44 37.32
C GLU A 36 24.15 -14.98 37.72
N PRO A 37 24.54 -16.18 37.24
CA PRO A 37 25.79 -16.83 37.61
C PRO A 37 27.06 -16.02 37.27
N PHE A 38 27.14 -15.30 36.15
CA PHE A 38 28.35 -14.54 35.79
C PHE A 38 28.56 -13.35 36.68
N LYS A 39 27.51 -12.61 36.98
CA LYS A 39 27.55 -11.51 37.93
C LYS A 39 28.00 -11.95 39.31
N ALA A 40 27.48 -13.07 39.80
CA ALA A 40 27.93 -13.67 41.07
C ALA A 40 29.41 -14.07 41.03
N ALA A 41 29.88 -14.67 39.93
CA ALA A 41 31.30 -14.98 39.75
C ALA A 41 32.18 -13.72 39.74
N TYR A 42 31.75 -12.67 39.02
CA TYR A 42 32.44 -11.39 38.92
C TYR A 42 32.62 -10.74 40.30
N GLU A 43 31.55 -10.60 41.07
CA GLU A 43 31.59 -9.98 42.40
C GLU A 43 32.52 -10.75 43.37
N ILE A 44 32.55 -12.08 43.28
CA ILE A 44 33.45 -12.91 44.09
C ILE A 44 34.91 -12.71 43.67
N ALA A 45 35.20 -12.65 42.37
CA ALA A 45 36.56 -12.43 41.90
C ALA A 45 37.05 -11.00 42.16
N GLU A 46 36.16 -10.01 42.06
CA GLU A 46 36.43 -8.61 42.40
C GLU A 46 36.82 -8.50 43.89
N LYS A 47 36.01 -9.06 44.80
CA LYS A 47 36.32 -9.11 46.25
C LYS A 47 37.65 -9.81 46.57
N LYS A 48 38.14 -10.67 45.67
CA LYS A 48 39.36 -11.46 45.85
C LYS A 48 40.54 -11.00 45.00
N GLY A 49 40.40 -9.90 44.25
CA GLY A 49 41.46 -9.35 43.40
C GLY A 49 41.88 -10.29 42.25
N LYS A 50 40.97 -11.11 41.72
CA LYS A 50 41.24 -12.11 40.66
C LYS A 50 40.50 -11.82 39.33
N LEU A 51 40.19 -10.56 39.04
CA LEU A 51 39.42 -10.13 37.86
C LEU A 51 40.02 -10.59 36.52
N ALA A 52 41.34 -10.59 36.37
CA ALA A 52 42.03 -11.01 35.15
C ALA A 52 41.72 -12.47 34.72
N ARG A 53 41.37 -13.34 35.68
CA ARG A 53 41.02 -14.74 35.42
C ARG A 53 39.57 -14.89 34.93
N ILE A 54 38.71 -13.93 35.27
CA ILE A 54 37.33 -13.87 34.77
C ILE A 54 37.27 -13.29 33.38
N GLU A 55 38.07 -12.26 33.07
CA GLU A 55 38.12 -11.63 31.75
C GLU A 55 38.34 -12.65 30.61
N ARG A 56 39.32 -13.55 30.75
CA ARG A 56 39.56 -14.62 29.76
C ARG A 56 38.35 -15.55 29.58
N THR A 57 37.69 -15.91 30.68
CA THR A 57 36.48 -16.74 30.66
C THR A 57 35.35 -16.00 29.95
N VAL A 58 35.16 -14.71 30.24
CA VAL A 58 34.16 -13.85 29.62
C VAL A 58 34.31 -13.79 28.09
N HIS A 59 35.53 -13.54 27.60
CA HIS A 59 35.83 -13.55 26.16
C HIS A 59 35.46 -14.88 25.47
N GLU A 60 35.83 -16.01 26.07
CA GLU A 60 35.43 -17.33 25.54
C GLU A 60 33.91 -17.56 25.53
N MET A 61 33.20 -16.97 26.49
CA MET A 61 31.76 -17.16 26.64
C MET A 61 30.96 -16.31 25.66
N VAL A 62 31.39 -15.07 25.44
CA VAL A 62 30.88 -14.24 24.36
C VAL A 62 31.11 -14.92 23.01
N ARG A 63 32.32 -15.48 22.81
CA ARG A 63 32.67 -16.28 21.62
C ARG A 63 31.78 -17.53 21.45
N LYS A 64 31.34 -18.15 22.54
CA LYS A 64 30.43 -19.33 22.55
C LYS A 64 28.95 -18.95 22.52
N GLY A 65 28.60 -17.67 22.43
CA GLY A 65 27.23 -17.19 22.19
C GLY A 65 26.32 -17.18 23.42
N VAL A 66 26.87 -16.91 24.61
CA VAL A 66 26.07 -16.71 25.84
C VAL A 66 25.29 -15.39 25.73
N THR A 67 23.97 -15.41 25.92
CA THR A 67 23.12 -14.21 25.71
C THR A 67 22.46 -13.65 26.96
N GLU A 68 22.31 -14.43 28.04
CA GLU A 68 21.43 -14.05 29.17
C GLU A 68 22.06 -13.04 30.15
N GLU A 69 23.39 -12.87 30.18
CA GLU A 69 24.10 -11.89 31.03
C GLU A 69 25.02 -10.95 30.21
N LEU A 70 24.73 -10.84 28.91
CA LEU A 70 25.62 -10.19 27.94
C LEU A 70 25.72 -8.67 28.15
N ASP A 71 24.65 -8.02 28.61
CA ASP A 71 24.66 -6.60 29.01
C ASP A 71 25.70 -6.34 30.12
N PHE A 72 25.64 -7.12 31.20
CA PHE A 72 26.57 -7.00 32.33
C PHE A 72 28.02 -7.30 31.93
N ILE A 73 28.20 -8.32 31.11
CA ILE A 73 29.50 -8.69 30.56
C ILE A 73 30.12 -7.54 29.76
N LEU A 74 29.37 -6.92 28.86
CA LEU A 74 29.88 -5.82 28.03
C LEU A 74 30.12 -4.55 28.82
N GLU A 75 29.32 -4.29 29.85
CA GLU A 75 29.53 -3.17 30.77
C GLU A 75 30.86 -3.29 31.53
N LYS A 76 31.19 -4.49 32.03
CA LYS A 76 32.41 -4.72 32.83
C LYS A 76 33.63 -5.07 31.98
N PHE A 77 33.44 -5.66 30.80
CA PHE A 77 34.50 -6.08 29.89
C PHE A 77 34.23 -5.59 28.45
N PRO A 78 34.47 -4.29 28.17
CA PRO A 78 34.17 -3.68 26.86
C PRO A 78 34.99 -4.25 25.69
N THR A 79 36.11 -4.89 26.00
CA THR A 79 36.97 -5.64 25.06
C THR A 79 36.26 -6.84 24.45
N ALA A 80 35.27 -7.42 25.15
CA ALA A 80 34.51 -8.58 24.68
C ALA A 80 33.63 -8.28 23.45
N ILE A 81 33.44 -7.00 23.10
CA ILE A 81 32.82 -6.58 21.83
C ILE A 81 33.56 -7.18 20.61
N GLN A 82 34.88 -7.36 20.70
CA GLN A 82 35.65 -7.87 19.57
C GLN A 82 35.19 -9.28 19.21
N ASP A 83 34.95 -10.12 20.21
CA ASP A 83 34.42 -11.47 20.00
C ASP A 83 32.97 -11.43 19.47
N LEU A 84 32.15 -10.45 19.85
CA LEU A 84 30.81 -10.28 19.26
C LEU A 84 30.90 -10.02 17.76
N LEU A 85 31.71 -9.05 17.36
CA LEU A 85 31.91 -8.69 15.95
C LEU A 85 32.51 -9.86 15.16
N GLU A 86 33.46 -10.60 15.73
CA GLU A 86 34.13 -11.70 15.04
C GLU A 86 33.24 -12.93 14.79
N ASN A 87 32.19 -13.13 15.59
CA ASN A 87 31.38 -14.37 15.57
C ASN A 87 29.98 -14.22 14.96
N ASN A 88 29.64 -13.07 14.38
CA ASN A 88 28.35 -12.88 13.73
C ASN A 88 28.52 -12.18 12.39
N GLU A 89 28.32 -12.96 11.32
CA GLU A 89 28.37 -12.49 9.94
C GLU A 89 27.45 -11.29 9.71
N GLN A 90 26.24 -11.28 10.29
CA GLN A 90 25.33 -10.14 10.18
C GLN A 90 25.90 -8.88 10.83
N ALA A 91 26.62 -9.00 11.95
CA ALA A 91 27.30 -7.88 12.59
C ALA A 91 28.54 -7.41 11.81
N LYS A 92 29.26 -8.33 11.16
CA LYS A 92 30.36 -8.00 10.23
C LYS A 92 29.86 -7.32 8.96
N ASP A 93 28.75 -7.80 8.42
CA ASP A 93 28.11 -7.22 7.23
C ASP A 93 27.63 -5.81 7.55
N ILE A 94 26.96 -5.61 8.70
CA ILE A 94 26.57 -4.28 9.19
C ILE A 94 27.80 -3.40 9.43
N PHE A 95 28.88 -3.92 10.01
CA PHE A 95 30.13 -3.17 10.17
C PHE A 95 30.73 -2.75 8.81
N THR A 96 30.63 -3.61 7.80
CA THR A 96 31.12 -3.36 6.44
C THR A 96 30.20 -2.38 5.68
N GLU A 97 28.91 -2.38 5.97
CA GLU A 97 27.86 -1.62 5.28
C GLU A 97 27.58 -0.25 5.91
N PHE A 98 27.63 -0.11 7.24
CA PHE A 98 27.30 1.12 7.98
C PHE A 98 28.51 1.88 8.52
N GLY A 99 29.74 1.44 8.21
CA GLY A 99 30.97 2.19 8.46
C GLY A 99 31.28 2.47 9.94
N SER A 100 32.12 3.49 10.18
CA SER A 100 32.77 3.82 11.47
C SER A 100 31.87 4.47 12.53
N SER A 101 30.56 4.58 12.28
CA SER A 101 29.65 5.25 13.21
C SER A 101 29.29 4.34 14.39
N ILE A 102 29.86 4.67 15.55
CA ILE A 102 29.66 3.93 16.81
C ILE A 102 28.16 3.82 17.15
N ARG A 103 27.32 4.81 16.83
CA ARG A 103 25.88 4.76 17.11
C ARG A 103 25.17 3.67 16.28
N TYR A 104 25.46 3.57 15.00
CA TYR A 104 24.81 2.56 14.14
C TYR A 104 25.29 1.14 14.45
N LEU A 105 26.59 0.98 14.68
CA LEU A 105 27.16 -0.30 15.10
C LEU A 105 26.55 -0.75 16.43
N SER A 106 26.39 0.17 17.39
CA SER A 106 25.76 -0.12 18.69
C SER A 106 24.30 -0.56 18.55
N TYR A 107 23.57 0.12 17.67
CA TYR A 107 22.15 -0.14 17.42
C TYR A 107 21.93 -1.49 16.71
N ALA A 108 22.73 -1.75 15.69
CA ALA A 108 22.73 -3.00 14.95
C ALA A 108 23.13 -4.21 15.80
N LEU A 109 24.21 -4.09 16.58
CA LEU A 109 24.61 -5.11 17.54
C LEU A 109 23.55 -5.30 18.63
N GLY A 110 22.93 -4.22 19.10
CA GLY A 110 21.84 -4.28 20.07
C GLY A 110 20.65 -5.09 19.55
N ARG A 111 20.30 -4.94 18.27
CA ARG A 111 19.27 -5.76 17.62
C ARG A 111 19.71 -7.19 17.37
N ALA A 112 20.91 -7.42 16.85
CA ALA A 112 21.41 -8.74 16.52
C ALA A 112 21.50 -9.67 17.74
N TYR A 113 21.76 -9.09 18.92
CA TYR A 113 21.95 -9.82 20.15
C TYR A 113 20.89 -9.55 21.23
N GLN A 114 19.90 -8.69 20.95
CA GLN A 114 18.88 -8.23 21.91
C GLN A 114 19.46 -7.61 23.19
N ILE A 115 20.56 -6.87 23.03
CA ILE A 115 21.32 -6.20 24.08
C ILE A 115 20.88 -4.73 24.12
N ASN A 116 20.95 -4.14 25.30
CA ASN A 116 20.68 -2.72 25.51
C ASN A 116 21.62 -1.85 24.65
N TYR A 117 21.07 -1.04 23.71
CA TYR A 117 21.83 -0.10 22.87
C TYR A 117 22.88 0.72 23.62
N GLU A 118 22.49 1.32 24.76
CA GLU A 118 23.36 2.20 25.54
C GLU A 118 24.53 1.43 26.15
N THR A 119 24.32 0.14 26.46
CA THR A 119 25.37 -0.75 26.99
C THR A 119 26.42 -1.02 25.93
N ILE A 120 26.01 -1.33 24.69
CA ILE A 120 26.96 -1.52 23.58
C ILE A 120 27.62 -0.20 23.20
N TYR A 121 26.88 0.91 23.17
CA TYR A 121 27.40 2.22 22.84
C TYR A 121 28.49 2.68 23.82
N ARG A 122 28.25 2.51 25.13
CA ARG A 122 29.26 2.77 26.17
C ARG A 122 30.46 1.85 26.02
N ALA A 123 30.22 0.57 25.84
CA ALA A 123 31.29 -0.41 25.70
C ALA A 123 32.14 -0.12 24.46
N LEU A 124 31.55 0.22 23.30
CA LEU A 124 32.27 0.62 22.08
C LEU A 124 33.10 1.90 22.27
N LYS A 125 32.62 2.88 23.06
CA LYS A 125 33.37 4.12 23.34
C LYS A 125 34.70 3.88 24.05
N VAL A 126 34.75 2.86 24.92
CA VAL A 126 35.92 2.54 25.76
C VAL A 126 36.66 1.28 25.29
N SER A 127 36.17 0.61 24.25
CA SER A 127 36.78 -0.60 23.70
C SER A 127 38.04 -0.28 22.89
N PRO A 128 39.11 -1.08 22.99
CA PRO A 128 40.34 -0.90 22.21
C PRO A 128 40.16 -1.21 20.71
N ILE A 129 38.95 -1.59 20.26
CA ILE A 129 38.60 -1.73 18.84
C ILE A 129 38.38 -0.35 18.20
N ARG A 130 38.11 0.70 19.01
CA ARG A 130 37.86 2.06 18.55
C ARG A 130 38.90 2.62 17.56
N PRO A 131 40.23 2.42 17.73
CA PRO A 131 41.24 2.83 16.75
C PRO A 131 41.17 2.03 15.43
N HIS A 132 40.65 0.80 15.46
CA HIS A 132 40.43 -0.02 14.26
C HIS A 132 39.18 0.38 13.46
N LEU A 133 38.33 1.28 14.00
CA LEU A 133 37.17 1.85 13.31
C LEU A 133 37.54 3.02 12.37
N GLY A 134 38.83 3.40 12.29
CA GLY A 134 39.35 4.46 11.41
C GLY A 134 39.47 5.83 12.09
N ASP A 135 40.57 6.53 11.79
CA ASP A 135 40.89 7.85 12.36
C ASP A 135 39.89 8.93 11.96
N PHE A 136 39.07 9.35 12.92
CA PHE A 136 38.53 10.70 12.95
C PHE A 136 38.85 11.35 14.30
N THR A 137 39.45 12.52 14.22
CA THR A 137 39.81 13.40 15.32
C THR A 137 38.54 13.82 16.07
N VAL A 138 38.23 13.15 17.17
CA VAL A 138 37.35 13.72 18.19
C VAL A 138 38.20 14.75 18.92
N VAL A 139 37.99 16.04 18.60
CA VAL A 139 38.49 17.11 19.47
C VAL A 139 37.76 16.97 20.81
N PRO A 140 38.46 16.72 21.92
CA PRO A 140 37.82 16.58 23.22
C PRO A 140 37.38 17.98 23.66
N HIS A 141 36.07 18.18 23.77
CA HIS A 141 35.57 19.16 24.73
C HIS A 141 35.30 18.41 26.05
N GLU A 142 36.30 18.43 26.91
CA GLU A 142 36.15 18.47 28.38
C GLU A 142 35.26 19.71 28.70
N GLU A 143 34.26 19.74 29.58
CA GLU A 143 33.96 19.06 30.83
C GLU A 143 32.43 19.15 31.10
N GLY A 144 31.85 18.15 31.77
CA GLY A 144 30.61 18.30 32.56
C GLY A 144 29.28 17.91 31.91
N PHE A 145 28.90 16.63 32.00
CA PHE A 145 27.62 16.16 32.57
C PHE A 145 27.52 14.64 32.38
N TRP A 146 27.94 13.88 33.40
CA TRP A 146 27.50 12.50 33.57
C TRP A 146 26.33 12.51 34.55
N ASP A 147 25.13 12.22 34.08
CA ASP A 147 24.32 11.24 34.80
C ASP A 147 23.57 10.36 33.82
N SER A 148 23.64 9.08 34.14
CA SER A 148 23.20 7.92 33.42
C SER A 148 21.85 7.49 33.97
N THR A 149 20.82 7.33 33.12
CA THR A 149 20.03 6.08 33.07
C THR A 149 18.88 6.11 32.04
N ARG A 150 18.95 5.11 31.14
CA ARG A 150 17.87 4.40 30.42
C ARG A 150 17.20 5.05 29.21
N MET A 151 17.34 4.38 28.06
CA MET A 151 16.18 3.93 27.30
C MET A 151 16.48 2.67 26.48
N ASN A 152 15.76 1.58 26.74
CA ASN A 152 15.60 0.44 25.83
C ASN A 152 14.21 -0.18 25.99
N VAL A 153 13.65 -0.57 24.83
CA VAL A 153 12.97 -1.83 24.51
C VAL A 153 11.89 -2.37 25.49
N ARG A 154 10.70 -2.57 24.91
CA ARG A 154 9.48 -3.25 25.42
C ARG A 154 8.75 -2.58 26.59
N VAL A 155 7.42 -2.58 26.47
CA VAL A 155 6.46 -2.21 27.51
C VAL A 155 6.76 -3.01 28.79
N VAL A 156 7.45 -2.35 29.72
CA VAL A 156 7.43 -2.62 31.16
C VAL A 156 6.99 -1.30 31.76
N GLU A 157 5.84 -1.25 32.43
CA GLU A 157 5.40 -0.07 33.16
C GLU A 157 6.52 0.36 34.13
N PRO A 158 7.05 1.60 34.01
CA PRO A 158 8.14 2.04 34.87
C PRO A 158 7.56 2.48 36.21
N ARG A 159 7.69 1.65 37.25
CA ARG A 159 7.77 2.21 38.60
C ARG A 159 9.11 2.93 38.74
N GLY A 160 9.06 4.25 38.55
CA GLY A 160 10.07 5.18 39.09
C GLY A 160 11.12 5.72 38.13
N ALA A 161 10.90 5.75 36.81
CA ALA A 161 11.70 6.57 35.90
C ALA A 161 10.80 7.64 35.26
N ASP A 162 11.08 8.90 35.56
CA ASP A 162 10.31 10.06 35.11
C ASP A 162 10.66 10.39 33.65
N LEU A 163 9.66 10.25 32.76
CA LEU A 163 9.70 10.56 31.33
C LEU A 163 9.88 12.06 31.03
N SER A 164 10.11 12.89 32.06
CA SER A 164 10.25 14.33 31.96
C SER A 164 11.53 14.79 31.26
N GLU A 165 12.64 14.03 31.28
CA GLU A 165 13.94 14.49 30.75
C GLU A 165 14.11 14.37 29.23
N ILE A 166 13.59 13.31 28.60
CA ILE A 166 13.52 13.24 27.13
C ILE A 166 12.51 14.28 26.60
N ARG A 167 11.54 14.63 27.44
CA ARG A 167 10.69 15.79 27.19
C ARG A 167 11.44 17.12 27.31
N VAL A 168 12.61 17.25 27.95
CA VAL A 168 13.32 18.55 28.13
C VAL A 168 13.90 19.12 26.82
N ASN A 169 14.44 18.29 25.92
CA ASN A 169 14.82 18.78 24.58
C ASN A 169 13.59 18.99 23.69
N PHE A 170 12.56 18.17 23.88
CA PHE A 170 11.24 18.45 23.32
C PHE A 170 10.62 19.72 23.89
N TYR A 171 10.94 20.15 25.12
CA TYR A 171 10.47 21.42 25.66
C TYR A 171 11.09 22.54 24.85
N ILE A 172 12.39 22.55 24.55
CA ILE A 172 12.97 23.62 23.74
C ILE A 172 12.39 23.64 22.32
N ASP A 173 12.16 22.51 21.64
CA ASP A 173 11.62 22.51 20.26
C ASP A 173 10.08 22.63 20.17
N ARG A 174 9.32 22.06 21.12
CA ARG A 174 7.86 22.28 21.27
C ARG A 174 7.58 23.72 21.70
N ASP A 175 8.39 24.22 22.63
CA ASP A 175 8.30 25.59 23.08
C ASP A 175 8.92 26.57 22.07
N PHE A 176 9.84 26.14 21.20
CA PHE A 176 10.34 26.94 20.07
C PHE A 176 9.20 27.33 19.14
N ASN A 177 8.25 26.42 18.92
CA ASN A 177 7.07 26.71 18.12
C ASN A 177 6.23 27.81 18.78
N GLU A 178 5.89 27.67 20.08
CA GLU A 178 5.15 28.70 20.85
C GLU A 178 5.93 30.03 20.90
N PHE A 179 7.23 29.97 21.12
CA PHE A 179 8.17 31.09 21.09
C PHE A 179 8.19 31.79 19.72
N SER A 180 8.22 31.03 18.63
CA SER A 180 8.30 31.60 17.27
C SER A 180 6.99 32.24 16.81
N GLN A 181 5.87 31.92 17.48
CA GLN A 181 4.57 32.56 17.29
C GLN A 181 4.46 33.86 18.10
N ASN A 182 4.78 33.80 19.40
CA ASN A 182 4.74 34.96 20.30
C ASN A 182 5.81 34.84 21.40
N SER A 183 7.01 35.28 21.05
CA SER A 183 8.19 35.16 21.91
C SER A 183 8.06 35.91 23.23
N GLU A 184 7.43 37.09 23.26
CA GLU A 184 7.20 37.86 24.49
C GLU A 184 6.25 37.12 25.45
N GLU A 185 5.14 36.60 24.95
CA GLU A 185 4.17 35.86 25.77
C GLU A 185 4.76 34.55 26.29
N TYR A 186 5.49 33.83 25.43
CA TYR A 186 6.18 32.61 25.84
C TYR A 186 7.21 32.90 26.94
N LEU A 187 8.05 33.93 26.78
CA LEU A 187 9.00 34.34 27.81
C LEU A 187 8.29 34.73 29.11
N GLN A 188 7.14 35.40 29.06
CA GLN A 188 6.35 35.69 30.26
C GLN A 188 5.82 34.42 30.94
N LYS A 189 5.31 33.44 30.19
CA LYS A 189 4.85 32.15 30.71
C LYS A 189 6.01 31.37 31.33
N LEU A 190 7.15 31.29 30.64
CA LEU A 190 8.34 30.59 31.10
C LEU A 190 8.90 31.25 32.37
N LYS A 191 8.95 32.59 32.41
CA LYS A 191 9.38 33.35 33.59
C LYS A 191 8.47 33.10 34.80
N ARG A 192 7.14 33.15 34.62
CA ARG A 192 6.19 32.79 35.70
C ARG A 192 6.42 31.38 36.19
N ARG A 193 6.64 30.44 35.27
CA ARG A 193 6.86 29.03 35.59
C ARG A 193 8.15 28.82 36.40
N ILE A 194 9.22 29.53 36.05
CA ILE A 194 10.48 29.55 36.81
C ILE A 194 10.28 30.13 38.21
N GLU A 195 9.53 31.24 38.32
CA GLU A 195 9.20 31.88 39.59
C GLU A 195 8.34 30.99 40.50
N THR A 196 7.52 30.10 39.93
CA THR A 196 6.67 29.17 40.69
C THR A 196 7.30 27.81 41.01
N GLU A 197 8.17 27.27 40.15
CA GLU A 197 8.66 25.89 40.23
C GLU A 197 10.10 25.76 40.81
N ASP A 198 10.80 26.87 41.11
CA ASP A 198 12.20 26.96 41.58
C ASP A 198 13.10 25.77 41.18
N ASN A 199 13.33 25.66 39.86
CA ASN A 199 14.03 24.53 39.25
C ASN A 199 15.23 25.02 38.44
N ASP A 200 16.44 24.61 38.82
CA ASP A 200 17.68 25.04 38.17
C ASP A 200 17.78 24.59 36.70
N LYS A 201 17.09 23.52 36.30
CA LYS A 201 16.98 23.13 34.88
C LYS A 201 16.15 24.13 34.08
N LEU A 202 15.06 24.66 34.65
CA LEU A 202 14.26 25.71 34.00
C LEU A 202 15.02 27.03 33.87
N LYS A 203 15.91 27.35 34.83
CA LYS A 203 16.81 28.52 34.74
C LYS A 203 17.83 28.38 33.61
N ASN A 204 18.37 27.17 33.38
CA ASN A 204 19.25 26.91 32.23
C ASN A 204 18.50 26.99 30.88
N VAL A 205 17.29 26.43 30.80
CA VAL A 205 16.41 26.56 29.62
C VAL A 205 16.12 28.03 29.34
N TRP A 206 15.82 28.83 30.37
CA TRP A 206 15.65 30.28 30.24
C TRP A 206 16.86 30.97 29.62
N SER A 207 18.07 30.69 30.11
CA SER A 207 19.28 31.32 29.57
C SER A 207 19.49 31.00 28.09
N GLN A 208 19.21 29.76 27.66
CA GLN A 208 19.34 29.34 26.27
C GLN A 208 18.26 29.97 25.38
N VAL A 209 17.00 29.91 25.81
CA VAL A 209 15.85 30.50 25.11
C VAL A 209 15.99 32.02 25.00
N TYR A 210 16.38 32.69 26.08
CA TYR A 210 16.54 34.15 26.09
C TYR A 210 17.72 34.58 25.22
N GLY A 211 18.84 33.83 25.23
CA GLY A 211 19.95 34.07 24.30
C GLY A 211 19.53 33.90 22.84
N PHE A 212 18.70 32.90 22.53
CA PHE A 212 18.11 32.76 21.20
C PHE A 212 17.16 33.92 20.86
N TYR A 213 16.33 34.36 21.81
CA TYR A 213 15.44 35.50 21.67
C TYR A 213 16.15 36.79 21.31
N GLU A 214 17.20 37.12 22.05
CA GLU A 214 18.05 38.28 21.78
C GLU A 214 18.60 38.20 20.35
N ASN A 215 19.16 37.05 19.94
CA ASN A 215 19.68 36.87 18.57
C ASN A 215 18.60 37.07 17.49
N VAL A 216 17.36 36.65 17.74
CA VAL A 216 16.23 36.84 16.81
C VAL A 216 15.81 38.30 16.75
N HIS A 217 15.70 38.96 17.90
CA HIS A 217 15.24 40.36 17.98
C HIS A 217 16.30 41.34 17.49
N SER A 218 17.58 41.04 17.71
CA SER A 218 18.72 41.83 17.25
C SER A 218 19.12 41.54 15.80
N LEU A 219 18.48 40.58 15.12
CA LEU A 219 18.82 40.25 13.73
C LEU A 219 18.43 41.41 12.80
N GLU A 220 19.44 42.09 12.28
CA GLU A 220 19.31 43.12 11.24
C GLU A 220 19.83 42.60 9.90
N LEU A 221 19.04 42.79 8.84
CA LEU A 221 19.36 42.38 7.46
C LEU A 221 19.22 43.60 6.53
N PRO A 222 20.19 44.54 6.54
CA PRO A 222 20.06 45.83 5.86
C PRO A 222 19.97 45.73 4.33
N ALA A 223 20.44 44.62 3.74
CA ALA A 223 20.28 44.35 2.31
C ALA A 223 18.83 44.05 1.90
N LEU A 224 17.98 43.67 2.86
CA LEU A 224 16.56 43.37 2.65
C LEU A 224 15.68 44.58 2.99
N LYS A 225 14.58 44.72 2.27
CA LYS A 225 13.60 45.79 2.54
C LYS A 225 12.97 45.57 3.92
N ARG A 226 12.84 46.63 4.72
CA ARG A 226 12.19 46.56 6.04
C ARG A 226 10.69 46.22 5.97
N GLN A 227 10.07 46.45 4.81
CA GLN A 227 8.66 46.20 4.55
C GLN A 227 8.46 45.73 3.11
N ILE A 228 7.59 44.73 2.92
CA ILE A 228 7.18 44.26 1.60
C ILE A 228 5.72 44.68 1.37
N ARG A 229 5.45 45.22 0.18
CA ARG A 229 4.08 45.48 -0.26
C ARG A 229 3.38 44.17 -0.64
N ASP A 230 2.07 44.11 -0.45
CA ASP A 230 1.30 43.04 -1.06
C ASP A 230 1.22 43.21 -2.60
N GLN A 231 0.58 42.24 -3.26
CA GLN A 231 0.39 42.28 -4.72
C GLN A 231 -0.53 43.43 -5.18
N PHE A 232 -1.18 44.14 -4.26
CA PHE A 232 -2.03 45.30 -4.50
C PHE A 232 -1.29 46.62 -4.20
N GLY A 233 -0.02 46.56 -3.82
CA GLY A 233 0.84 47.72 -3.56
C GLY A 233 0.67 48.35 -2.18
N ALA A 234 -0.14 47.74 -1.30
CA ALA A 234 -0.35 48.18 0.08
C ALA A 234 0.73 47.64 1.01
N ALA A 235 1.05 48.43 2.03
CA ALA A 235 1.83 47.96 3.17
C ALA A 235 1.11 46.78 3.84
N ARG A 236 1.86 45.72 4.17
CA ARG A 236 1.28 44.58 4.88
C ARG A 236 1.06 44.93 6.34
N TYR A 237 -0.19 44.86 6.76
CA TYR A 237 -0.60 44.97 8.15
C TYR A 237 -1.22 43.65 8.60
N ALA A 238 -1.01 43.29 9.87
CA ALA A 238 -1.79 42.27 10.54
C ALA A 238 -3.24 42.78 10.72
N LYS A 239 -4.23 41.89 10.91
CA LYS A 239 -5.60 42.25 11.32
C LYS A 239 -5.63 43.03 12.64
N SER A 240 -4.63 42.82 13.49
CA SER A 240 -4.41 43.65 14.70
C SER A 240 -4.03 45.11 14.40
N GLY A 241 -3.84 45.50 13.13
CA GLY A 241 -3.46 46.84 12.68
C GLY A 241 -1.95 47.13 12.80
N ARG A 242 -1.16 46.15 13.27
CA ARG A 242 0.29 46.27 13.38
C ARG A 242 0.96 46.08 12.02
N GLU A 243 2.01 46.85 11.77
CA GLU A 243 2.83 46.70 10.56
C GLU A 243 3.57 45.35 10.59
N VAL A 244 3.47 44.58 9.50
CA VAL A 244 4.23 43.32 9.37
C VAL A 244 5.62 43.66 8.88
N LEU A 245 6.59 43.62 9.79
CA LEU A 245 8.00 43.80 9.49
C LEU A 245 8.52 42.63 8.63
N PHE A 246 9.46 42.94 7.74
CA PHE A 246 10.18 41.94 6.95
C PHE A 246 11.67 41.89 7.30
N PRO A 247 12.25 40.69 7.52
CA PRO A 247 11.55 39.43 7.79
C PRO A 247 10.73 39.46 9.09
N SER A 248 9.67 38.64 9.16
CA SER A 248 8.87 38.48 10.38
C SER A 248 9.60 37.65 11.43
N ASP A 249 9.15 37.70 12.70
CA ASP A 249 9.85 37.03 13.81
C ASP A 249 10.01 35.52 13.62
N HIS A 250 9.00 34.84 13.08
CA HIS A 250 9.08 33.41 12.78
C HIS A 250 10.11 33.10 11.67
N GLN A 251 10.30 34.03 10.72
CA GLN A 251 11.31 33.93 9.66
C GLN A 251 12.69 34.18 10.23
N LYS A 252 12.86 35.22 11.06
CA LYS A 252 14.11 35.52 11.77
C LYS A 252 14.54 34.34 12.65
N ALA A 253 13.61 33.74 13.40
CA ALA A 253 13.87 32.55 14.20
C ALA A 253 14.39 31.38 13.35
N ALA A 254 13.78 31.13 12.18
CA ALA A 254 14.26 30.08 11.28
C ALA A 254 15.63 30.41 10.67
N ILE A 255 15.91 31.68 10.35
CA ILE A 255 17.21 32.15 9.84
C ILE A 255 18.31 31.93 10.89
N VAL A 256 18.10 32.36 12.13
CA VAL A 256 19.05 32.19 13.23
C VAL A 256 19.31 30.71 13.50
N LYS A 257 18.26 29.89 13.60
CA LYS A 257 18.40 28.44 13.83
C LYS A 257 19.13 27.76 12.67
N ALA A 258 18.85 28.14 11.42
CA ALA A 258 19.53 27.59 10.25
C ALA A 258 21.02 27.94 10.20
N ALA A 259 21.39 29.16 10.60
CA ALA A 259 22.78 29.57 10.71
C ALA A 259 23.54 28.82 11.82
N GLN A 260 22.88 28.57 12.97
CA GLN A 260 23.45 27.80 14.08
C GLN A 260 23.66 26.33 13.73
N GLU A 261 22.66 25.69 13.11
CA GLU A 261 22.70 24.26 12.80
C GLU A 261 23.47 23.93 11.51
N LYS A 262 23.77 24.96 10.69
CA LYS A 262 24.32 24.95 9.31
C LYS A 262 23.45 24.20 8.29
N SER A 263 22.84 23.10 8.69
CA SER A 263 21.92 22.31 7.89
C SER A 263 20.58 22.23 8.60
N LEU A 264 19.51 22.73 7.98
CA LEU A 264 18.19 22.78 8.58
C LEU A 264 17.09 22.54 7.53
N ALA A 265 16.07 21.78 7.92
CA ALA A 265 14.85 21.62 7.16
C ALA A 265 13.72 22.49 7.74
N VAL A 266 13.01 23.20 6.88
CA VAL A 266 11.83 23.99 7.22
C VAL A 266 10.61 23.35 6.59
N PHE A 267 9.83 22.69 7.45
CA PHE A 267 8.58 22.01 7.16
C PHE A 267 7.34 22.87 7.43
N ASP A 268 7.52 24.19 7.48
CA ASP A 268 6.41 25.12 7.64
C ASP A 268 5.38 24.98 6.51
N GLY A 269 4.12 25.26 6.87
CA GLY A 269 3.00 25.27 5.95
C GLY A 269 3.24 26.10 4.68
N THR A 270 2.57 25.71 3.59
CA THR A 270 2.54 26.47 2.34
C THR A 270 2.08 27.91 2.58
N GLY A 271 2.75 28.88 1.94
CA GLY A 271 2.45 30.31 2.11
C GLY A 271 3.12 30.99 3.32
N SER A 272 3.87 30.27 4.16
CA SER A 272 4.54 30.83 5.36
C SER A 272 5.74 31.76 5.07
N GLY A 273 6.14 31.91 3.81
CA GLY A 273 7.30 32.72 3.43
C GLY A 273 8.65 32.00 3.46
N LYS A 274 8.70 30.68 3.20
CA LYS A 274 9.95 29.88 3.15
C LYS A 274 11.05 30.47 2.23
N THR A 275 10.67 31.05 1.10
CA THR A 275 11.62 31.74 0.20
C THR A 275 12.34 32.90 0.90
N ALA A 276 11.64 33.63 1.78
CA ALA A 276 12.24 34.71 2.57
C ALA A 276 13.27 34.18 3.60
N ILE A 277 13.01 33.01 4.20
CA ILE A 277 13.96 32.35 5.11
C ILE A 277 15.25 32.03 4.35
N GLY A 278 15.16 31.48 3.14
CA GLY A 278 16.35 31.18 2.32
C GLY A 278 17.14 32.40 1.90
N ILE A 279 16.46 33.48 1.50
CA ILE A 279 17.11 34.75 1.15
C ILE A 279 17.75 35.39 2.39
N GLY A 280 17.04 35.44 3.51
CA GLY A 280 17.54 36.00 4.75
C GLY A 280 18.70 35.20 5.35
N LEU A 281 18.71 33.88 5.21
CA LEU A 281 19.84 33.04 5.61
C LEU A 281 21.08 33.35 4.78
N ALA A 282 20.95 33.47 3.45
CA ALA A 282 22.06 33.81 2.58
C ALA A 282 22.72 35.14 2.98
N GLU A 283 21.91 36.15 3.34
CA GLU A 283 22.42 37.42 3.83
C GLU A 283 23.03 37.32 5.23
N HIS A 284 22.37 36.61 6.15
CA HIS A 284 22.84 36.50 7.53
C HIS A 284 24.22 35.84 7.63
N ILE A 285 24.49 34.82 6.82
CA ILE A 285 25.77 34.11 6.79
C ILE A 285 26.79 34.72 5.81
N GLY A 286 26.42 35.76 5.05
CA GLY A 286 27.28 36.39 4.05
C GLY A 286 27.63 35.48 2.87
N ALA A 287 26.68 34.66 2.40
CA ALA A 287 26.90 33.76 1.27
C ALA A 287 27.01 34.53 -0.05
N GLU A 288 28.08 34.29 -0.82
CA GLU A 288 28.33 34.93 -2.12
C GLU A 288 27.99 34.02 -3.30
N ARG A 289 27.95 32.70 -3.07
CA ARG A 289 27.57 31.68 -4.07
C ARG A 289 26.48 30.79 -3.51
N VAL A 290 25.25 31.03 -3.93
CA VAL A 290 24.04 30.32 -3.48
C VAL A 290 23.50 29.46 -4.62
N LEU A 291 23.40 28.16 -4.38
CA LEU A 291 22.73 27.22 -5.28
C LEU A 291 21.28 27.01 -4.85
N VAL A 292 20.32 27.35 -5.72
CA VAL A 292 18.91 27.06 -5.49
C VAL A 292 18.46 25.96 -6.44
N VAL A 293 18.05 24.82 -5.87
CA VAL A 293 17.45 23.70 -6.59
C VAL A 293 15.94 23.73 -6.36
N CYS A 294 15.16 23.89 -7.43
CA CYS A 294 13.71 24.06 -7.31
C CYS A 294 12.95 23.51 -8.53
N PRO A 295 11.62 23.24 -8.45
CA PRO A 295 10.85 22.85 -9.64
C PRO A 295 10.93 23.88 -10.77
N ALA A 296 10.89 23.42 -12.02
CA ALA A 296 11.07 24.28 -13.20
C ALA A 296 10.12 25.49 -13.23
N ASN A 297 8.88 25.30 -12.76
CA ASN A 297 7.83 26.30 -12.72
C ASN A 297 8.02 27.40 -11.66
N ILE A 298 8.92 27.23 -10.68
CA ILE A 298 9.13 28.23 -9.62
C ILE A 298 10.45 29.01 -9.75
N LYS A 299 11.31 28.68 -10.74
CA LYS A 299 12.54 29.44 -11.01
C LYS A 299 12.26 30.94 -11.22
N GLN A 300 11.23 31.26 -12.01
CA GLN A 300 10.83 32.65 -12.25
C GLN A 300 10.30 33.33 -10.97
N THR A 301 9.59 32.59 -10.11
CA THR A 301 9.13 33.10 -8.81
C THR A 301 10.32 33.45 -7.91
N TRP A 302 11.38 32.65 -7.89
CA TRP A 302 12.61 32.96 -7.17
C TRP A 302 13.26 34.27 -7.68
N GLU A 303 13.39 34.45 -9.00
CA GLU A 303 13.92 35.71 -9.58
C GLU A 303 13.08 36.92 -9.16
N GLN A 304 11.74 36.80 -9.21
CA GLN A 304 10.83 37.86 -8.79
C GLN A 304 10.99 38.17 -7.30
N LYS A 305 11.11 37.15 -6.45
CA LYS A 305 11.23 37.31 -5.00
C LYS A 305 12.57 37.92 -4.60
N LEU A 306 13.65 37.59 -5.30
CA LEU A 306 14.95 38.27 -5.13
C LEU A 306 14.83 39.77 -5.46
N ALA A 307 14.17 40.13 -6.57
CA ALA A 307 13.92 41.53 -6.91
C ALA A 307 12.97 42.25 -5.93
N GLU A 308 12.00 41.51 -5.37
CA GLU A 308 11.01 42.03 -4.44
C GLU A 308 11.62 42.28 -3.05
N TYR A 309 12.45 41.38 -2.54
CA TYR A 309 12.90 41.38 -1.15
C TYR A 309 14.16 42.20 -0.89
N TYR A 310 15.09 42.26 -1.85
CA TYR A 310 16.29 43.07 -1.72
C TYR A 310 16.00 44.55 -1.95
N VAL A 311 16.76 45.41 -1.25
CA VAL A 311 16.83 46.84 -1.55
C VAL A 311 17.55 47.04 -2.89
N ASP A 312 18.69 46.39 -3.08
CA ASP A 312 19.44 46.30 -4.34
C ASP A 312 19.59 44.83 -4.76
N PRO A 313 18.84 44.34 -5.76
CA PRO A 313 18.79 42.92 -6.09
C PRO A 313 20.12 42.38 -6.64
N PRO A 314 20.68 41.32 -6.04
CA PRO A 314 21.90 40.71 -6.55
C PRO A 314 21.63 39.97 -7.87
N LYS A 315 22.68 39.77 -8.66
CA LYS A 315 22.59 39.04 -9.93
C LYS A 315 22.16 37.59 -9.68
N ALA A 316 21.03 37.20 -10.25
CA ALA A 316 20.53 35.84 -10.30
C ALA A 316 20.68 35.25 -11.72
N LEU A 317 21.12 33.99 -11.82
CA LEU A 317 21.25 33.26 -13.06
C LEU A 317 20.27 32.09 -13.09
N ARG A 318 19.24 32.20 -13.93
CA ARG A 318 18.35 31.09 -14.24
C ARG A 318 18.99 30.16 -15.28
N ILE A 319 19.21 28.91 -14.89
CA ILE A 319 19.72 27.88 -15.81
C ILE A 319 18.55 27.26 -16.57
N GLU A 320 18.70 27.23 -17.90
CA GLU A 320 17.80 26.60 -18.87
C GLU A 320 18.61 25.74 -19.83
N SER A 321 17.96 24.82 -20.55
CA SER A 321 18.65 23.99 -21.55
C SER A 321 19.46 24.84 -22.55
N GLN A 322 18.95 26.01 -22.93
CA GLN A 322 19.55 26.93 -23.90
C GLN A 322 20.86 27.59 -23.42
N ASN A 323 21.04 27.79 -22.11
CA ASN A 323 22.22 28.47 -21.56
C ASN A 323 23.12 27.55 -20.71
N SER A 324 22.69 26.32 -20.44
CA SER A 324 23.43 25.29 -19.69
C SER A 324 24.88 25.12 -20.19
N GLN A 325 25.08 25.03 -21.50
CA GLN A 325 26.41 24.89 -22.11
C GLN A 325 27.33 26.09 -21.87
N ARG A 326 26.78 27.30 -21.83
CA ARG A 326 27.55 28.52 -21.53
C ARG A 326 27.96 28.58 -20.05
N PHE A 327 27.10 28.09 -19.17
CA PHE A 327 27.42 27.94 -17.75
C PHE A 327 28.48 26.87 -17.53
N ILE A 328 28.37 25.71 -18.18
CA ILE A 328 29.38 24.63 -18.08
C ILE A 328 30.78 25.12 -18.50
N LYS A 329 30.86 25.96 -19.53
CA LYS A 329 32.10 26.58 -20.01
C LYS A 329 32.62 27.76 -19.15
N GLY A 330 31.97 28.05 -18.01
CA GLY A 330 32.36 29.13 -17.09
C GLY A 330 32.03 30.54 -17.58
N SER A 331 31.41 30.70 -18.75
CA SER A 331 31.14 32.02 -19.36
C SER A 331 30.00 32.80 -18.69
N LEU A 332 29.38 32.24 -17.65
CA LEU A 332 28.28 32.84 -16.89
C LEU A 332 28.55 32.85 -15.37
N ASP A 333 29.80 32.62 -14.97
CA ASP A 333 30.20 32.65 -13.56
C ASP A 333 30.09 34.09 -13.00
N GLY A 334 29.87 34.22 -11.68
CA GLY A 334 29.74 35.52 -10.99
C GLY A 334 28.32 36.01 -10.72
N ALA A 335 27.30 35.16 -10.84
CA ALA A 335 25.99 35.40 -10.24
C ALA A 335 25.98 34.91 -8.79
N LYS A 336 25.41 35.71 -7.87
CA LYS A 336 25.26 35.31 -6.46
C LYS A 336 24.32 34.11 -6.32
N TYR A 337 23.21 34.14 -7.06
CA TYR A 337 22.23 33.05 -7.08
C TYR A 337 22.29 32.28 -8.40
N VAL A 338 22.43 30.96 -8.32
CA VAL A 338 22.27 30.03 -9.45
C VAL A 338 20.99 29.23 -9.25
N LEU A 339 20.01 29.42 -10.14
CA LEU A 339 18.70 28.76 -10.07
C LEU A 339 18.64 27.61 -11.07
N VAL A 340 18.52 26.38 -10.58
CA VAL A 340 18.48 25.17 -11.40
C VAL A 340 17.26 24.32 -11.04
N ASN A 341 16.69 23.62 -12.02
CA ASN A 341 15.64 22.65 -11.75
C ASN A 341 16.13 21.20 -11.78
N TYR A 342 15.43 20.38 -11.01
CA TYR A 342 15.72 18.97 -10.80
C TYR A 342 15.95 18.17 -12.10
N GLU A 343 15.17 18.43 -13.15
CA GLU A 343 15.24 17.72 -14.44
C GLU A 343 16.55 17.97 -15.19
N LEU A 344 17.17 19.15 -15.04
CA LEU A 344 18.38 19.50 -15.80
C LEU A 344 19.65 18.83 -15.24
N LEU A 345 19.55 18.21 -14.06
CA LEU A 345 20.67 17.49 -13.43
C LEU A 345 20.89 16.09 -14.03
N ILE A 346 20.00 15.63 -14.90
CA ILE A 346 20.06 14.31 -15.55
C ILE A 346 19.90 14.44 -17.07
N ASP A 347 20.56 13.56 -17.81
CA ASP A 347 20.38 13.43 -19.26
C ASP A 347 19.45 12.24 -19.56
N ARG A 348 18.34 12.52 -20.25
CA ARG A 348 17.46 11.50 -20.83
C ARG A 348 17.80 11.39 -22.31
N GLN A 349 18.46 10.31 -22.72
CA GLN A 349 18.67 10.08 -24.15
C GLN A 349 17.32 9.76 -24.80
N ASN A 350 16.80 10.66 -25.63
CA ASN A 350 15.60 10.42 -26.42
C ASN A 350 15.89 9.33 -27.47
N GLY A 351 15.53 8.08 -27.17
CA GLY A 351 15.35 7.06 -28.20
C GLY A 351 14.07 7.36 -28.98
N ASN A 352 14.19 7.75 -30.25
CA ASN A 352 13.06 7.68 -31.17
C ASN A 352 12.64 6.21 -31.33
N GLY A 353 11.59 5.79 -30.62
CA GLY A 353 10.76 4.62 -30.90
C GLY A 353 11.39 3.24 -30.69
N ALA A 354 11.07 2.60 -29.56
CA ALA A 354 10.82 1.16 -29.51
C ALA A 354 10.04 0.80 -28.23
N GLU A 355 8.80 0.36 -28.42
CA GLU A 355 8.04 -0.42 -27.45
C GLU A 355 8.83 -1.72 -27.18
N ASN A 356 9.72 -1.72 -26.20
CA ASN A 356 10.22 -2.93 -25.55
C ASN A 356 10.83 -2.55 -24.19
N GLY A 357 10.13 -2.93 -23.11
CA GLY A 357 10.37 -2.50 -21.73
C GLY A 357 11.65 -3.02 -21.07
N ASN A 358 12.79 -2.49 -21.50
CA ASN A 358 14.02 -2.48 -20.73
C ASN A 358 14.32 -1.02 -20.38
N GLY A 359 14.26 -0.69 -19.08
CA GLY A 359 14.41 0.68 -18.58
C GLY A 359 15.72 1.31 -19.02
N GLU A 360 15.61 2.46 -19.70
CA GLU A 360 16.74 3.29 -20.09
C GLU A 360 17.48 3.79 -18.84
N GLU A 361 18.81 3.75 -18.87
CA GLU A 361 19.67 4.12 -17.74
C GLU A 361 19.84 5.65 -17.71
N GLU A 362 19.11 6.34 -16.82
CA GLU A 362 19.31 7.77 -16.56
C GLU A 362 20.75 8.03 -16.07
N LYS A 363 21.40 9.10 -16.54
CA LYS A 363 22.76 9.49 -16.12
C LYS A 363 22.79 10.93 -15.64
N ILE A 364 23.71 11.26 -14.74
CA ILE A 364 23.94 12.65 -14.29
C ILE A 364 24.41 13.45 -15.51
N SER A 365 23.77 14.61 -15.75
CA SER A 365 24.07 15.44 -16.91
C SER A 365 25.43 16.13 -16.76
N ALA A 366 25.98 16.61 -17.89
CA ALA A 366 27.17 17.46 -17.87
C ALA A 366 26.98 18.72 -16.99
N LEU A 367 25.76 19.24 -16.90
CA LEU A 367 25.42 20.33 -15.98
C LEU A 367 25.53 19.89 -14.52
N GLY A 368 24.98 18.73 -14.17
CA GLY A 368 25.08 18.15 -12.82
C GLY A 368 26.54 17.99 -12.39
N LEU A 369 27.38 17.41 -13.24
CA LEU A 369 28.82 17.26 -12.99
C LEU A 369 29.52 18.62 -12.84
N SER A 370 29.14 19.61 -13.65
CA SER A 370 29.70 20.97 -13.59
C SER A 370 29.31 21.72 -12.32
N LEU A 371 28.13 21.46 -11.76
CA LEU A 371 27.70 21.98 -10.46
C LEU A 371 28.47 21.29 -9.31
N MET A 372 28.71 19.98 -9.38
CA MET A 372 29.52 19.23 -8.39
C MET A 372 30.98 19.69 -8.31
N ALA A 373 31.50 20.29 -9.39
CA ALA A 373 32.87 20.78 -9.48
C ALA A 373 33.04 22.23 -8.96
N ARG A 374 31.96 22.93 -8.64
CA ARG A 374 31.99 24.31 -8.13
C ARG A 374 31.75 24.33 -6.63
N ASP A 375 32.38 25.29 -5.96
CA ASP A 375 32.13 25.56 -4.56
C ASP A 375 30.94 26.53 -4.41
N PHE A 376 30.02 26.18 -3.51
CA PHE A 376 28.89 27.00 -3.10
C PHE A 376 28.94 27.18 -1.59
N ASP A 377 28.55 28.36 -1.11
CA ASP A 377 28.57 28.69 0.31
C ASP A 377 27.27 28.25 0.99
N LEU A 378 26.17 28.18 0.21
CA LEU A 378 24.83 27.76 0.65
C LEU A 378 24.10 27.00 -0.46
N MET A 379 23.47 25.88 -0.08
CA MET A 379 22.52 25.16 -0.93
C MET A 379 21.10 25.30 -0.38
N ILE A 380 20.16 25.71 -1.22
CA ILE A 380 18.73 25.77 -0.91
C ILE A 380 18.02 24.76 -1.79
N VAL A 381 17.35 23.78 -1.18
CA VAL A 381 16.56 22.77 -1.87
C VAL A 381 15.09 23.04 -1.61
N ASP A 382 14.41 23.63 -2.61
CA ASP A 382 13.01 24.00 -2.54
C ASP A 382 12.11 22.91 -3.12
N GLU A 383 10.96 22.69 -2.49
CA GLU A 383 10.13 21.50 -2.67
C GLU A 383 10.93 20.19 -2.58
N ALA A 384 11.68 20.04 -1.50
CA ALA A 384 12.57 18.90 -1.28
C ALA A 384 11.87 17.52 -1.33
N HIS A 385 10.55 17.45 -1.24
CA HIS A 385 9.82 16.20 -1.48
C HIS A 385 10.07 15.58 -2.87
N TYR A 386 10.62 16.33 -3.85
CA TYR A 386 11.05 15.80 -5.14
C TYR A 386 12.24 14.84 -5.06
N ILE A 387 12.99 14.83 -3.94
CA ILE A 387 14.13 13.94 -3.74
C ILE A 387 13.78 12.66 -2.96
N ASN A 388 12.52 12.44 -2.59
CA ASN A 388 12.12 11.28 -1.76
C ASN A 388 12.41 9.93 -2.45
N ASN A 389 12.38 9.90 -3.79
CA ASN A 389 12.55 8.68 -4.57
C ASN A 389 14.02 8.36 -4.87
N SER A 390 14.35 7.07 -4.95
CA SER A 390 15.65 6.56 -5.43
C SER A 390 15.74 6.69 -6.95
N ASN A 391 16.31 7.80 -7.42
CA ASN A 391 16.57 8.06 -8.83
C ASN A 391 17.85 8.89 -9.00
N LYS A 392 18.34 8.98 -10.25
CA LYS A 392 19.60 9.64 -10.58
C LYS A 392 19.61 11.15 -10.30
N ARG A 393 18.44 11.78 -10.31
CA ARG A 393 18.25 13.17 -9.91
C ARG A 393 18.51 13.35 -8.41
N SER A 394 17.92 12.50 -7.57
CA SER A 394 18.14 12.54 -6.13
C SER A 394 19.60 12.28 -5.81
N GLU A 395 20.23 11.28 -6.46
CA GLU A 395 21.67 11.03 -6.32
C GLU A 395 22.51 12.27 -6.64
N ALA A 396 22.25 12.95 -7.77
CA ALA A 396 23.00 14.14 -8.16
C ALA A 396 22.93 15.25 -7.09
N ILE A 397 21.77 15.45 -6.47
CA ILE A 397 21.56 16.46 -5.42
C ILE A 397 22.34 16.09 -4.16
N LEU A 398 22.26 14.84 -3.73
CA LEU A 398 22.97 14.35 -2.55
C LEU A 398 24.49 14.45 -2.74
N GLU A 399 25.00 14.14 -3.93
CA GLU A 399 26.43 14.29 -4.26
C GLU A 399 26.89 15.75 -4.25
N ILE A 400 26.08 16.68 -4.79
CA ILE A 400 26.37 18.12 -4.70
C ILE A 400 26.39 18.58 -3.23
N ALA A 401 25.43 18.12 -2.43
CA ALA A 401 25.27 18.54 -1.05
C ALA A 401 26.44 18.13 -0.13
N LYS A 402 27.17 17.05 -0.44
CA LYS A 402 28.32 16.58 0.35
C LYS A 402 29.42 17.64 0.56
N LYS A 403 29.59 18.56 -0.40
CA LYS A 403 30.63 19.59 -0.34
C LYS A 403 30.16 20.92 0.25
N ILE A 404 28.86 21.07 0.48
CA ILE A 404 28.25 22.33 0.88
C ILE A 404 27.82 22.22 2.33
N GLU A 405 28.49 22.93 3.23
CA GLU A 405 28.23 22.84 4.66
C GLU A 405 26.87 23.44 5.03
N ASN A 406 26.56 24.64 4.51
CA ASN A 406 25.28 25.30 4.78
C ASN A 406 24.18 24.79 3.83
N ARG A 407 23.13 24.19 4.38
CA ARG A 407 22.04 23.58 3.61
C ARG A 407 20.69 23.96 4.20
N LEU A 408 19.82 24.49 3.37
CA LEU A 408 18.44 24.80 3.75
C LEU A 408 17.48 23.96 2.90
N ILE A 409 16.73 23.10 3.56
CA ILE A 409 15.77 22.21 2.92
C ILE A 409 14.36 22.77 3.16
N LEU A 410 13.64 23.09 2.10
CA LEU A 410 12.32 23.72 2.17
C LEU A 410 11.27 22.77 1.59
N THR A 411 10.30 22.35 2.40
CA THR A 411 9.15 21.59 1.89
C THR A 411 8.00 21.62 2.88
N ALA A 412 6.78 21.93 2.44
CA ALA A 412 5.61 21.85 3.35
C ALA A 412 5.13 20.40 3.59
N THR A 413 5.60 19.45 2.79
CA THR A 413 5.09 18.08 2.74
C THR A 413 6.25 17.08 2.66
N PRO A 414 7.07 16.96 3.71
CA PRO A 414 8.26 16.09 3.72
C PRO A 414 7.90 14.60 3.56
N ILE A 415 6.74 14.21 4.10
CA ILE A 415 6.17 12.87 4.00
C ILE A 415 4.92 12.97 3.14
N ARG A 416 4.87 12.23 2.03
CA ARG A 416 3.71 12.18 1.14
C ARG A 416 3.04 10.81 1.13
N ASN A 417 3.84 9.76 1.20
CA ASN A 417 3.41 8.37 0.98
C ASN A 417 3.76 7.44 2.13
N SER A 418 4.99 7.51 2.64
CA SER A 418 5.51 6.56 3.64
C SER A 418 6.66 7.17 4.44
N SER A 419 7.05 6.54 5.55
CA SER A 419 8.22 6.93 6.35
C SER A 419 9.52 6.98 5.54
N ASP A 420 9.63 6.16 4.50
CA ASP A 420 10.79 6.13 3.59
C ASP A 420 11.04 7.45 2.88
N ASP A 421 9.99 8.25 2.66
CA ASP A 421 10.06 9.53 1.97
C ASP A 421 11.08 10.47 2.62
N VAL A 422 11.30 10.33 3.93
CA VAL A 422 12.20 11.21 4.68
C VAL A 422 13.63 10.71 4.69
N SER A 423 13.91 9.46 4.31
CA SER A 423 15.26 8.88 4.39
C SER A 423 16.30 9.72 3.65
N ARG A 424 15.95 10.18 2.43
CA ARG A 424 16.83 11.04 1.63
C ARG A 424 16.89 12.47 2.12
N ILE A 425 15.79 12.99 2.67
CA ILE A 425 15.77 14.32 3.32
C ILE A 425 16.68 14.29 4.56
N ALA A 426 16.61 13.24 5.37
CA ALA A 426 17.48 13.01 6.50
C ALA A 426 18.94 12.89 6.05
N HIS A 427 19.22 12.13 4.98
CA HIS A 427 20.55 12.07 4.38
C HIS A 427 21.04 13.44 3.90
N LEU A 428 20.18 14.27 3.33
CA LEU A 428 20.52 15.64 2.94
C LEU A 428 20.80 16.55 4.17
N LEU A 429 20.08 16.33 5.28
CA LEU A 429 20.30 17.06 6.53
C LEU A 429 21.65 16.71 7.15
N ALA A 430 22.00 15.42 7.15
CA ALA A 430 23.17 14.88 7.85
C ALA A 430 23.94 13.86 6.98
N PRO A 431 24.54 14.27 5.85
CA PRO A 431 25.12 13.34 4.86
C PRO A 431 26.27 12.50 5.41
N ASN A 432 26.98 12.98 6.44
CA ASN A 432 28.06 12.25 7.09
C ASN A 432 27.57 11.26 8.16
N ASP A 433 26.32 11.40 8.61
CA ASP A 433 25.74 10.50 9.60
C ASP A 433 25.16 9.23 8.95
N PHE A 434 25.08 9.17 7.62
CA PHE A 434 24.51 8.04 6.88
C PHE A 434 25.49 7.52 5.83
N VAL A 435 25.70 6.21 5.76
CA VAL A 435 26.56 5.61 4.71
C VAL A 435 25.89 5.64 3.34
N THR A 436 24.58 5.36 3.29
CA THR A 436 23.81 5.42 2.06
C THR A 436 22.54 6.25 2.26
N PRO A 437 21.98 6.84 1.19
CA PRO A 437 20.69 7.55 1.25
C PRO A 437 19.50 6.65 1.61
N ASP A 438 19.65 5.33 1.46
CA ASP A 438 18.64 4.31 1.75
C ASP A 438 18.92 3.57 3.08
N ALA A 439 19.97 3.92 3.82
CA ALA A 439 20.35 3.24 5.07
C ALA A 439 19.22 3.21 6.10
N LEU A 440 18.43 4.30 6.22
CA LEU A 440 17.27 4.34 7.11
C LEU A 440 16.15 3.38 6.67
N LYS A 441 15.94 3.26 5.36
CA LYS A 441 14.98 2.33 4.77
C LYS A 441 15.41 0.88 5.01
N GLU A 442 16.70 0.58 4.86
CA GLU A 442 17.27 -0.76 5.10
C GLU A 442 17.20 -1.18 6.58
N LEU A 443 17.27 -0.22 7.51
CA LEU A 443 17.08 -0.46 8.94
C LEU A 443 15.60 -0.72 9.32
N GLY A 444 14.65 -0.46 8.41
CA GLY A 444 13.21 -0.66 8.62
C GLY A 444 12.69 0.05 9.88
N PRO A 445 11.74 -0.54 10.65
CA PRO A 445 11.22 0.05 11.89
C PRO A 445 12.31 0.40 12.92
N SER A 446 13.47 -0.25 12.80
CA SER A 446 14.60 -0.03 13.70
C SER A 446 15.34 1.29 13.39
N GLY A 447 15.23 1.84 12.18
CA GLY A 447 15.74 3.17 11.85
C GLY A 447 14.92 4.33 12.42
N PHE A 448 13.71 4.06 12.93
CA PHE A 448 12.73 5.10 13.30
C PHE A 448 13.18 6.03 14.43
N PRO A 449 13.74 5.55 15.57
CA PRO A 449 14.15 6.46 16.66
C PRO A 449 15.26 7.43 16.25
N LEU A 450 16.19 6.96 15.41
CA LEU A 450 17.26 7.77 14.86
C LEU A 450 16.75 8.82 13.88
N LEU A 451 15.79 8.44 13.02
CA LEU A 451 15.10 9.38 12.15
C LEU A 451 14.41 10.48 12.99
N CYS A 452 13.71 10.10 14.07
CA CYS A 452 13.10 11.07 14.98
C CYS A 452 14.13 11.99 15.65
N GLU A 453 15.30 11.48 16.08
CA GLU A 453 16.38 12.30 16.66
C GLU A 453 16.89 13.36 15.65
N ILE A 454 17.14 12.94 14.41
CA ILE A 454 17.63 13.83 13.36
C ILE A 454 16.57 14.86 13.00
N LEU A 455 15.31 14.46 12.84
CA LEU A 455 14.23 15.37 12.53
C LEU A 455 13.98 16.35 13.67
N ALA A 456 13.97 15.90 14.93
CA ALA A 456 13.77 16.78 16.08
C ALA A 456 14.83 17.90 16.11
N ARG A 457 16.11 17.55 15.93
CA ARG A 457 17.21 18.51 15.99
C ARG A 457 17.30 19.41 14.75
N LYS A 458 17.13 18.83 13.55
CA LYS A 458 17.48 19.46 12.27
C LYS A 458 16.27 19.96 11.49
N THR A 459 15.08 20.02 12.10
CA THR A 459 13.87 20.53 11.43
C THR A 459 13.15 21.62 12.23
N ILE A 460 12.34 22.41 11.53
CA ILE A 460 11.32 23.30 12.09
C ILE A 460 10.02 23.00 11.38
N ARG A 461 8.90 22.90 12.10
CA ARG A 461 7.57 22.66 11.52
C ARG A 461 6.52 23.48 12.24
N ARG A 462 5.84 24.36 11.51
CA ARG A 462 4.74 25.22 12.00
C ARG A 462 3.61 25.28 10.99
N LYS A 463 2.36 25.34 11.43
CA LYS A 463 1.22 25.46 10.52
C LYS A 463 1.08 26.90 10.01
N THR A 464 0.34 27.10 8.91
CA THR A 464 0.22 28.44 8.29
C THR A 464 -0.65 29.39 9.12
N ASP A 465 -1.72 28.87 9.73
CA ASP A 465 -2.63 29.54 10.66
C ASP A 465 -1.95 29.95 11.98
N ASP A 466 -0.99 29.16 12.44
CA ASP A 466 -0.13 29.50 13.59
C ASP A 466 0.77 30.73 13.32
N LEU A 467 1.19 30.91 12.06
CA LEU A 467 2.21 31.89 11.69
C LEU A 467 1.63 33.21 11.19
N LEU A 468 0.40 33.18 10.68
CA LEU A 468 -0.20 34.27 9.93
C LEU A 468 -1.64 34.47 10.37
N GLU A 469 -2.05 35.73 10.50
CA GLU A 469 -3.45 36.07 10.78
C GLU A 469 -4.31 35.83 9.52
N LEU A 470 -4.80 34.61 9.37
CA LEU A 470 -5.65 34.17 8.26
C LEU A 470 -7.15 34.42 8.54
N PRO A 471 -8.01 34.50 7.51
CA PRO A 471 -9.46 34.45 7.70
C PRO A 471 -9.91 33.11 8.29
N PRO A 472 -11.15 33.01 8.81
CA PRO A 472 -11.68 31.75 9.31
C PRO A 472 -11.58 30.64 8.27
N PHE A 473 -11.02 29.50 8.67
CA PHE A 473 -11.00 28.26 7.90
C PHE A 473 -12.24 27.45 8.25
N CYS A 474 -12.98 26.98 7.24
CA CYS A 474 -14.20 26.18 7.34
C CYS A 474 -15.12 26.61 8.52
N PRO A 475 -15.51 27.89 8.63
CA PRO A 475 -16.33 28.37 9.75
C PRO A 475 -17.68 27.66 9.87
N GLU A 476 -18.23 27.15 8.77
CA GLU A 476 -19.51 26.41 8.76
C GLU A 476 -19.40 25.00 9.32
N ASN A 477 -18.18 24.45 9.42
CA ASN A 477 -17.93 23.09 9.85
C ASN A 477 -16.87 23.04 10.96
N ASN A 478 -16.92 24.00 11.89
CA ASN A 478 -16.08 24.07 13.09
C ASN A 478 -14.56 23.99 12.82
N GLY A 479 -14.09 24.52 11.69
CA GLY A 479 -12.67 24.48 11.33
C GLY A 479 -12.23 23.21 10.60
N GLU A 480 -13.16 22.31 10.26
CA GLU A 480 -12.87 21.04 9.59
C GLU A 480 -13.39 21.00 8.15
N VAL A 481 -12.75 20.19 7.31
CA VAL A 481 -13.23 19.93 5.94
C VAL A 481 -14.57 19.21 6.00
N ALA A 482 -15.55 19.66 5.22
CA ALA A 482 -16.85 19.01 5.12
C ALA A 482 -16.84 17.89 4.07
N TYR A 483 -16.87 16.64 4.51
CA TYR A 483 -17.09 15.49 3.63
C TYR A 483 -18.60 15.31 3.44
N VAL A 484 -19.06 15.57 2.22
CA VAL A 484 -20.47 15.54 1.84
C VAL A 484 -20.77 14.16 1.26
N PRO A 485 -21.52 13.30 1.97
CA PRO A 485 -21.87 11.98 1.46
C PRO A 485 -22.80 12.09 0.25
N VAL A 486 -22.57 11.24 -0.75
CA VAL A 486 -23.36 11.16 -1.98
C VAL A 486 -23.73 9.71 -2.26
N GLU A 487 -25.01 9.38 -2.16
CA GLU A 487 -25.50 8.06 -2.58
C GLU A 487 -25.50 7.96 -4.11
N LEU A 488 -24.89 6.91 -4.66
CA LEU A 488 -24.96 6.65 -6.11
C LEU A 488 -26.38 6.27 -6.53
N ASN A 489 -26.89 6.89 -7.60
CA ASN A 489 -28.16 6.47 -8.21
C ASN A 489 -28.07 5.04 -8.79
N PRO A 490 -29.21 4.38 -9.09
CA PRO A 490 -29.23 3.02 -9.63
C PRO A 490 -28.31 2.83 -10.85
N THR A 491 -28.34 3.76 -11.80
CA THR A 491 -27.51 3.71 -13.01
C THR A 491 -26.01 3.68 -12.68
N GLN A 492 -25.54 4.62 -11.86
CA GLN A 492 -24.14 4.70 -11.40
C GLN A 492 -23.75 3.46 -10.60
N ARG A 493 -24.63 3.01 -9.68
CA ARG A 493 -24.40 1.82 -8.86
C ARG A 493 -24.23 0.58 -9.72
N ALA A 494 -25.04 0.39 -10.76
CA ALA A 494 -24.91 -0.74 -11.67
C ALA A 494 -23.56 -0.74 -12.41
N VAL A 495 -23.13 0.41 -12.96
CA VAL A 495 -21.82 0.53 -13.62
C VAL A 495 -20.69 0.26 -12.64
N TYR A 496 -20.77 0.85 -11.45
CA TYR A 496 -19.79 0.67 -10.38
C TYR A 496 -19.68 -0.80 -9.96
N GLU A 497 -20.81 -1.46 -9.70
CA GLU A 497 -20.84 -2.87 -9.31
C GLU A 497 -20.34 -3.81 -10.41
N ALA A 498 -20.69 -3.55 -11.67
CA ALA A 498 -20.17 -4.32 -12.80
C ALA A 498 -18.64 -4.31 -12.83
N ILE A 499 -18.02 -3.15 -12.62
CA ILE A 499 -16.55 -2.99 -12.55
C ILE A 499 -15.99 -3.64 -11.28
N PHE A 500 -16.64 -3.44 -10.13
CA PHE A 500 -16.20 -3.96 -8.84
C PHE A 500 -16.16 -5.48 -8.84
N GLN A 501 -17.23 -6.11 -9.36
CA GLN A 501 -17.40 -7.55 -9.41
C GLN A 501 -16.53 -8.21 -10.48
N ASP A 502 -16.05 -7.48 -11.49
CA ASP A 502 -15.24 -8.04 -12.57
C ASP A 502 -13.90 -8.61 -12.06
N PRO A 503 -13.69 -9.93 -12.11
CA PRO A 503 -12.45 -10.55 -11.68
C PRO A 503 -11.30 -10.38 -12.69
N THR A 504 -11.56 -9.91 -13.92
CA THR A 504 -10.55 -9.78 -14.99
C THR A 504 -9.71 -8.51 -14.88
N LEU A 505 -10.24 -7.46 -14.25
CA LEU A 505 -9.53 -6.19 -14.16
C LEU A 505 -8.32 -6.25 -13.22
N LEU A 506 -7.17 -5.75 -13.67
CA LEU A 506 -6.01 -5.50 -12.81
C LEU A 506 -6.38 -4.49 -11.70
N PRO A 507 -5.83 -4.62 -10.48
CA PRO A 507 -6.22 -3.77 -9.34
C PRO A 507 -6.14 -2.26 -9.62
N LEU A 508 -5.03 -1.76 -10.21
CA LEU A 508 -4.87 -0.34 -10.51
C LEU A 508 -5.86 0.16 -11.58
N THR A 509 -6.12 -0.65 -12.60
CA THR A 509 -7.12 -0.34 -13.63
C THR A 509 -8.52 -0.30 -13.01
N LYS A 510 -8.84 -1.25 -12.14
CA LYS A 510 -10.11 -1.29 -11.42
C LYS A 510 -10.28 -0.07 -10.52
N VAL A 511 -9.26 0.30 -9.73
CA VAL A 511 -9.27 1.53 -8.92
C VAL A 511 -9.61 2.75 -9.79
N LYS A 512 -8.95 2.89 -10.94
CA LYS A 512 -9.21 4.00 -11.86
C LYS A 512 -10.64 4.00 -12.38
N LEU A 513 -11.17 2.85 -12.82
CA LEU A 513 -12.51 2.73 -13.37
C LEU A 513 -13.60 2.93 -12.30
N LEU A 514 -13.41 2.40 -11.09
CA LEU A 514 -14.33 2.62 -9.96
C LEU A 514 -14.41 4.08 -9.56
N ARG A 515 -13.27 4.79 -9.56
CA ARG A 515 -13.24 6.24 -9.34
C ARG A 515 -13.95 7.01 -10.44
N GLN A 516 -13.84 6.58 -11.70
CA GLN A 516 -14.58 7.20 -12.80
C GLN A 516 -16.09 6.97 -12.62
N ALA A 517 -16.50 5.74 -12.29
CA ALA A 517 -17.91 5.41 -12.04
C ALA A 517 -18.50 6.16 -10.84
N SER A 518 -17.72 6.38 -9.77
CA SER A 518 -18.15 7.15 -8.60
C SER A 518 -18.32 8.64 -8.91
N ILE A 519 -17.50 9.20 -9.80
CA ILE A 519 -17.64 10.59 -10.27
C ILE A 519 -18.81 10.74 -11.24
N ASP A 520 -18.77 10.02 -12.37
CA ASP A 520 -19.82 9.99 -13.37
C ASP A 520 -19.64 8.74 -14.26
N HIS A 521 -20.66 7.89 -14.26
CA HIS A 521 -20.68 6.65 -15.04
C HIS A 521 -20.58 6.90 -16.56
N ASN A 522 -20.96 8.10 -17.05
CA ASN A 522 -20.82 8.47 -18.46
C ASN A 522 -19.36 8.62 -18.90
N LEU A 523 -18.42 8.83 -17.97
CA LEU A 523 -16.98 8.82 -18.28
C LEU A 523 -16.48 7.46 -18.80
N LEU A 524 -17.30 6.43 -18.66
CA LEU A 524 -17.03 5.06 -19.08
C LEU A 524 -17.82 4.64 -20.33
N MET A 525 -18.68 5.52 -20.85
CA MET A 525 -19.57 5.22 -21.98
C MET A 525 -18.77 4.94 -23.26
N GLY A 526 -19.19 3.93 -24.02
CA GLY A 526 -18.54 3.53 -25.28
C GLY A 526 -17.14 2.91 -25.13
N ASN A 527 -16.63 2.77 -23.91
CA ASN A 527 -15.44 1.96 -23.66
C ASN A 527 -15.84 0.49 -23.71
N LYS A 528 -15.27 -0.28 -24.64
CA LYS A 528 -15.52 -1.72 -24.81
C LYS A 528 -15.12 -2.50 -23.56
N TYR A 529 -16.01 -2.52 -22.58
CA TYR A 529 -15.94 -3.36 -21.40
C TYR A 529 -16.46 -4.75 -21.77
N PRO A 530 -15.87 -5.85 -21.29
CA PRO A 530 -16.18 -7.22 -21.73
C PRO A 530 -17.52 -7.75 -21.20
N ILE A 531 -18.60 -6.98 -21.29
CA ILE A 531 -19.96 -7.43 -20.98
C ILE A 531 -20.53 -8.14 -22.21
N PRO A 532 -20.98 -9.40 -22.10
CA PRO A 532 -21.71 -10.08 -23.15
C PRO A 532 -22.91 -9.24 -23.59
N PHE A 533 -23.01 -8.95 -24.88
CA PHE A 533 -24.07 -8.12 -25.40
C PHE A 533 -24.59 -8.66 -26.73
N ASP A 534 -25.84 -9.12 -26.71
CA ASP A 534 -26.57 -9.53 -27.90
C ASP A 534 -27.61 -8.46 -28.25
N ARG A 535 -27.51 -7.90 -29.47
CA ARG A 535 -28.38 -6.82 -29.93
C ARG A 535 -29.85 -7.25 -30.07
N GLY A 536 -30.12 -8.50 -30.44
CA GLY A 536 -31.46 -9.03 -30.60
C GLY A 536 -32.16 -9.19 -29.25
N LEU A 537 -31.49 -9.84 -28.29
CA LEU A 537 -31.97 -9.99 -26.92
C LEU A 537 -32.14 -8.64 -26.21
N ALA A 538 -31.26 -7.68 -26.48
CA ALA A 538 -31.38 -6.32 -25.96
C ALA A 538 -32.64 -5.60 -26.51
N ALA A 539 -32.94 -5.75 -27.80
CA ALA A 539 -34.14 -5.16 -28.40
C ALA A 539 -35.45 -5.80 -27.88
N GLU A 540 -35.44 -7.10 -27.59
CA GLU A 540 -36.54 -7.78 -26.90
C GLU A 540 -36.70 -7.26 -25.46
N SER A 541 -35.60 -7.20 -24.71
CA SER A 541 -35.58 -6.68 -23.34
C SER A 541 -36.09 -5.23 -23.26
N LEU A 542 -35.74 -4.38 -24.25
CA LEU A 542 -36.22 -3.01 -24.33
C LEU A 542 -37.75 -2.95 -24.52
N ARG A 543 -38.31 -3.83 -25.36
CA ARG A 543 -39.77 -3.92 -25.58
C ARG A 543 -40.49 -4.33 -24.31
N ASP A 544 -39.92 -5.26 -23.54
CA ASP A 544 -40.50 -5.72 -22.29
C ASP A 544 -40.38 -4.68 -21.18
N ALA A 545 -39.24 -4.00 -21.06
CA ALA A 545 -39.04 -2.87 -20.17
C ALA A 545 -40.07 -1.76 -20.42
N TYR A 546 -40.31 -1.42 -21.69
CA TYR A 546 -41.29 -0.41 -22.07
C TYR A 546 -42.74 -0.80 -21.72
N LYS A 547 -43.14 -2.06 -21.97
CA LYS A 547 -44.46 -2.57 -21.57
C LYS A 547 -44.64 -2.51 -20.06
N TYR A 548 -43.60 -2.89 -19.32
CA TYR A 548 -43.62 -2.86 -17.86
C TYR A 548 -43.71 -1.42 -17.33
N TRP A 549 -42.95 -0.49 -17.90
CA TRP A 549 -43.04 0.93 -17.60
C TRP A 549 -44.46 1.49 -17.83
N LYS A 550 -45.08 1.21 -18.99
CA LYS A 550 -46.46 1.64 -19.28
C LYS A 550 -47.45 1.16 -18.22
N LYS A 551 -47.28 -0.07 -17.73
CA LYS A 551 -48.11 -0.64 -16.65
C LYS A 551 -47.90 0.05 -15.30
N LEU A 552 -46.70 0.54 -15.03
CA LEU A 552 -46.39 1.31 -13.81
C LEU A 552 -46.87 2.76 -13.92
N LYS A 553 -46.66 3.40 -15.07
CA LYS A 553 -47.12 4.77 -15.34
C LYS A 553 -48.64 4.91 -15.25
N SER A 554 -49.40 3.89 -15.62
CA SER A 554 -50.86 3.88 -15.44
C SER A 554 -51.30 3.80 -13.98
N ARG A 555 -50.42 3.39 -13.06
CA ARG A 555 -50.67 3.35 -11.61
C ARG A 555 -50.17 4.60 -10.89
N SER A 556 -49.09 5.22 -11.37
CA SER A 556 -48.54 6.46 -10.84
C SER A 556 -47.74 7.20 -11.91
N ALA A 557 -48.05 8.47 -12.10
CA ALA A 557 -47.42 9.33 -13.12
C ALA A 557 -45.93 9.61 -12.86
N ASN A 558 -45.41 9.31 -11.68
CA ASN A 558 -44.03 9.64 -11.28
C ASN A 558 -42.96 8.68 -11.83
N HIS A 559 -43.35 7.63 -12.56
CA HIS A 559 -42.38 6.69 -13.14
C HIS A 559 -41.83 7.24 -14.45
N LYS A 560 -40.56 7.62 -14.45
CA LYS A 560 -39.79 7.98 -15.63
C LYS A 560 -39.35 6.75 -16.41
N PHE A 561 -39.23 6.87 -17.73
CA PHE A 561 -38.61 5.85 -18.55
C PHE A 561 -37.20 6.29 -18.91
N ASP A 562 -36.27 6.03 -17.99
CA ASP A 562 -34.85 6.42 -18.07
C ASP A 562 -33.93 5.23 -17.72
N SER A 563 -32.63 5.47 -17.67
CA SER A 563 -31.67 4.40 -17.32
C SER A 563 -31.82 3.90 -15.87
N ASP A 564 -32.26 4.74 -14.93
CA ASP A 564 -32.51 4.34 -13.54
C ASP A 564 -33.69 3.37 -13.47
N PHE A 565 -34.74 3.60 -14.26
CA PHE A 565 -35.84 2.65 -14.44
C PHE A 565 -35.33 1.30 -14.94
N LEU A 566 -34.48 1.28 -15.98
CA LEU A 566 -33.96 0.03 -16.52
C LEU A 566 -33.25 -0.78 -15.44
N VAL A 567 -32.34 -0.17 -14.69
CA VAL A 567 -31.61 -0.87 -13.63
C VAL A 567 -32.54 -1.30 -12.49
N LYS A 568 -33.37 -0.38 -11.96
CA LYS A 568 -34.21 -0.63 -10.78
C LYS A 568 -35.21 -1.77 -10.96
N TYR A 569 -35.64 -2.03 -12.20
CA TYR A 569 -36.63 -3.04 -12.51
C TYR A 569 -36.05 -4.27 -13.24
N GLY A 570 -34.74 -4.51 -13.12
CA GLY A 570 -34.10 -5.77 -13.55
C GLY A 570 -33.77 -5.84 -15.05
N TYR A 571 -33.59 -4.69 -15.68
CA TYR A 571 -33.08 -4.53 -17.05
C TYR A 571 -31.68 -3.92 -17.06
N ASP A 572 -30.90 -4.18 -16.02
CA ASP A 572 -29.51 -3.76 -15.86
C ASP A 572 -28.61 -4.32 -16.97
N HIS A 573 -28.85 -5.55 -17.45
CA HIS A 573 -28.14 -6.13 -18.59
C HIS A 573 -28.31 -5.31 -19.88
N LEU A 574 -29.51 -4.77 -20.11
CA LEU A 574 -29.80 -3.90 -21.25
C LEU A 574 -29.08 -2.57 -21.09
N PHE A 575 -29.16 -1.95 -19.91
CA PHE A 575 -28.48 -0.69 -19.64
C PHE A 575 -26.95 -0.86 -19.75
N LEU A 576 -26.35 -1.77 -18.98
CA LEU A 576 -24.89 -2.02 -18.99
C LEU A 576 -24.40 -2.41 -20.37
N GLY A 577 -25.11 -3.31 -21.05
CA GLY A 577 -24.80 -3.72 -22.41
C GLY A 577 -24.79 -2.55 -23.39
N THR A 578 -25.79 -1.68 -23.33
CA THR A 578 -25.83 -0.49 -24.21
C THR A 578 -24.79 0.55 -23.83
N HIS A 579 -24.58 0.79 -22.53
CA HIS A 579 -23.65 1.79 -21.98
C HIS A 579 -22.21 1.59 -22.45
N PHE A 580 -21.72 0.34 -22.45
CA PHE A 580 -20.33 0.03 -22.82
C PHE A 580 -20.13 -0.24 -24.32
N HIS A 581 -21.19 -0.61 -25.07
CA HIS A 581 -21.07 -0.96 -26.49
C HIS A 581 -21.46 0.17 -27.46
N PHE A 582 -22.15 1.20 -26.99
CA PHE A 582 -22.58 2.35 -27.81
C PHE A 582 -22.01 3.65 -27.26
N LYS A 583 -21.58 4.56 -28.14
CA LYS A 583 -20.97 5.83 -27.73
C LYS A 583 -21.98 6.78 -27.08
N GLY A 584 -23.26 6.69 -27.45
CA GLY A 584 -24.37 7.37 -26.77
C GLY A 584 -25.19 6.46 -25.86
N GLY A 585 -24.66 5.30 -25.48
CA GLY A 585 -25.28 4.37 -24.53
C GLY A 585 -26.70 3.94 -24.91
N ALA A 586 -27.59 3.88 -23.90
CA ALA A 586 -29.00 3.56 -24.09
C ALA A 586 -29.73 4.58 -25.00
N ASN A 587 -29.32 5.85 -24.98
CA ASN A 587 -29.94 6.88 -25.82
C ASN A 587 -29.73 6.55 -27.31
N GLU A 588 -28.50 6.27 -27.72
CA GLU A 588 -28.18 5.87 -29.11
C GLU A 588 -28.91 4.58 -29.50
N PHE A 589 -28.95 3.60 -28.59
CA PHE A 589 -29.62 2.32 -28.83
C PHE A 589 -31.12 2.49 -29.08
N ILE A 590 -31.81 3.26 -28.22
CA ILE A 590 -33.26 3.51 -28.33
C ILE A 590 -33.57 4.35 -29.57
N GLN A 591 -32.75 5.34 -29.90
CA GLN A 591 -32.94 6.12 -31.13
C GLN A 591 -32.85 5.26 -32.39
N ARG A 592 -31.98 4.23 -32.39
CA ARG A 592 -31.80 3.33 -33.53
C ARG A 592 -32.82 2.20 -33.63
N LEU A 593 -33.23 1.62 -32.49
CA LEU A 593 -33.99 0.37 -32.45
C LEU A 593 -35.33 0.45 -31.72
N GLY A 594 -35.61 1.55 -31.02
CA GLY A 594 -36.89 1.81 -30.38
C GLY A 594 -37.98 2.19 -31.37
N THR A 595 -39.24 1.94 -31.00
CA THR A 595 -40.40 2.48 -31.74
C THR A 595 -40.54 3.99 -31.48
N GLU A 596 -41.26 4.73 -32.32
CA GLU A 596 -41.50 6.17 -32.10
C GLU A 596 -42.09 6.47 -30.71
N GLU A 597 -43.07 5.67 -30.26
CA GLU A 597 -43.61 5.82 -28.91
C GLU A 597 -42.57 5.63 -27.79
N MET A 598 -41.57 4.74 -27.99
CA MET A 598 -40.48 4.54 -27.03
C MET A 598 -39.53 5.73 -27.01
N LYS A 599 -39.19 6.26 -28.20
CA LYS A 599 -38.32 7.44 -28.33
C LYS A 599 -38.95 8.65 -27.65
N ASP A 600 -40.23 8.90 -27.88
CA ASP A 600 -40.97 10.01 -27.28
C ASP A 600 -41.13 9.87 -25.75
N SER A 601 -41.12 8.63 -25.26
CA SER A 601 -41.27 8.34 -23.84
C SER A 601 -39.94 8.32 -23.07
N TRP A 602 -38.81 8.16 -23.76
CA TRP A 602 -37.50 7.99 -23.15
C TRP A 602 -36.95 9.32 -22.63
N GLU A 603 -36.66 9.37 -21.33
CA GLU A 603 -36.20 10.59 -20.64
C GLU A 603 -34.66 10.71 -20.59
N GLY A 604 -33.94 9.73 -21.12
CA GLY A 604 -32.49 9.79 -21.23
C GLY A 604 -31.75 8.93 -20.22
N THR A 605 -30.45 9.18 -20.13
CA THR A 605 -29.57 8.54 -19.15
C THR A 605 -29.52 9.40 -17.89
N ALA A 606 -29.66 8.78 -16.72
CA ALA A 606 -29.68 9.44 -15.43
C ALA A 606 -28.36 10.21 -15.20
N GLU A 607 -28.51 11.46 -14.75
CA GLU A 607 -27.42 12.37 -14.41
C GLU A 607 -26.65 11.85 -13.18
N SER A 608 -25.33 12.06 -13.13
CA SER A 608 -24.52 11.72 -11.95
C SER A 608 -25.00 12.44 -10.70
N THR A 609 -25.19 11.69 -9.61
CA THR A 609 -25.52 12.19 -8.27
C THR A 609 -24.46 13.13 -7.71
N LYS A 610 -23.16 12.90 -8.00
CA LYS A 610 -22.10 13.84 -7.64
C LYS A 610 -22.21 15.15 -8.42
N PHE A 611 -22.59 15.11 -9.69
CA PHE A 611 -22.77 16.32 -10.49
C PHE A 611 -24.00 17.12 -10.01
N GLN A 612 -25.10 16.43 -9.68
CA GLN A 612 -26.27 17.04 -9.04
C GLN A 612 -25.90 17.74 -7.73
N MET A 613 -25.20 17.03 -6.83
CA MET A 613 -24.74 17.60 -5.56
C MET A 613 -23.78 18.77 -5.77
N LEU A 614 -22.85 18.66 -6.72
CA LEU A 614 -21.93 19.73 -7.09
C LEU A 614 -22.69 20.97 -7.57
N ARG A 615 -23.66 20.81 -8.47
CA ARG A 615 -24.49 21.91 -8.98
C ARG A 615 -25.25 22.58 -7.83
N ASP A 616 -25.88 21.81 -6.98
CA ASP A 616 -26.70 22.34 -5.89
C ASP A 616 -25.84 23.07 -4.85
N LEU A 617 -24.65 22.53 -4.56
CA LEU A 617 -23.64 23.18 -3.72
C LEU A 617 -23.14 24.49 -4.34
N ILE A 618 -22.71 24.48 -5.61
CA ILE A 618 -22.26 25.70 -6.31
C ILE A 618 -23.36 26.76 -6.28
N ARG A 619 -24.60 26.40 -6.61
CA ARG A 619 -25.74 27.32 -6.60
C ARG A 619 -25.95 27.94 -5.22
N SER A 620 -25.90 27.13 -4.16
CA SER A 620 -25.98 27.62 -2.77
C SER A 620 -24.84 28.61 -2.45
N ARG A 621 -23.60 28.31 -2.83
CA ARG A 621 -22.44 29.16 -2.53
C ARG A 621 -22.47 30.48 -3.30
N LEU A 622 -22.84 30.46 -4.57
CA LEU A 622 -23.01 31.67 -5.38
C LEU A 622 -24.10 32.58 -4.80
N LEU A 623 -25.21 32.01 -4.31
CA LEU A 623 -26.27 32.78 -3.62
C LEU A 623 -25.78 33.44 -2.32
N SER A 624 -24.84 32.79 -1.61
CA SER A 624 -24.16 33.37 -0.45
C SER A 624 -23.15 34.47 -0.80
N GLY A 625 -22.93 34.76 -2.09
CA GLY A 625 -21.95 35.75 -2.56
C GLY A 625 -20.51 35.24 -2.50
N GLU A 626 -20.32 33.92 -2.51
CA GLU A 626 -19.00 33.30 -2.54
C GLU A 626 -18.56 33.01 -3.97
N LYS A 627 -17.25 32.90 -4.18
CA LYS A 627 -16.69 32.29 -5.38
C LYS A 627 -16.38 30.82 -5.13
N VAL A 628 -16.47 29.99 -6.17
CA VAL A 628 -16.29 28.54 -6.07
C VAL A 628 -15.12 28.05 -6.91
N ILE A 629 -14.21 27.31 -6.29
CA ILE A 629 -13.14 26.57 -6.97
C ILE A 629 -13.53 25.10 -6.95
N VAL A 630 -13.69 24.48 -8.12
CA VAL A 630 -13.91 23.03 -8.23
C VAL A 630 -12.62 22.36 -8.64
N PHE A 631 -12.26 21.28 -7.95
CA PHE A 631 -11.03 20.57 -8.23
C PHE A 631 -11.19 19.05 -8.35
N THR A 632 -10.28 18.43 -9.10
CA THR A 632 -10.14 16.97 -9.22
C THR A 632 -8.76 16.47 -8.76
N GLY A 633 -8.80 15.36 -8.02
CA GLY A 633 -7.69 14.61 -7.43
C GLY A 633 -6.86 13.80 -8.42
N HIS A 634 -7.45 13.36 -9.53
CA HIS A 634 -6.83 12.32 -10.37
C HIS A 634 -7.01 12.50 -11.87
N PHE A 635 -8.05 13.20 -12.33
CA PHE A 635 -8.53 13.03 -13.70
C PHE A 635 -8.50 14.33 -14.54
N VAL A 636 -7.32 14.65 -15.11
CA VAL A 636 -7.16 15.82 -16.00
C VAL A 636 -7.71 15.57 -17.42
N LYS A 637 -7.70 14.32 -17.92
CA LYS A 637 -7.92 14.02 -19.35
C LYS A 637 -9.37 13.74 -19.80
N GLY A 638 -10.35 13.68 -18.91
CA GLY A 638 -11.76 13.49 -19.34
C GLY A 638 -12.84 14.14 -18.47
N ILE A 639 -12.45 14.89 -17.43
CA ILE A 639 -13.33 15.92 -16.82
C ILE A 639 -13.19 17.25 -17.59
N ILE A 640 -12.14 17.39 -18.42
CA ILE A 640 -11.74 18.68 -19.02
C ILE A 640 -11.34 18.59 -20.51
N ARG A 641 -11.69 17.50 -21.20
CA ARG A 641 -11.31 17.30 -22.62
C ARG A 641 -12.46 16.81 -23.48
N GLU A 642 -12.67 17.52 -24.57
CA GLU A 642 -13.62 17.23 -25.65
C GLU A 642 -13.39 15.85 -26.29
N VAL A 643 -14.46 15.09 -26.49
CA VAL A 643 -14.51 13.86 -27.30
C VAL A 643 -15.40 14.16 -28.51
N ILE A 644 -14.98 13.72 -29.70
CA ILE A 644 -15.67 13.99 -30.96
C ILE A 644 -16.32 12.69 -31.44
N ASP A 645 -17.56 12.77 -31.91
CA ASP A 645 -18.25 11.69 -32.60
C ASP A 645 -17.62 11.44 -33.97
N ASP A 646 -17.17 10.21 -34.23
CA ASP A 646 -16.48 9.86 -35.48
C ASP A 646 -17.42 9.73 -36.70
N VAL A 647 -18.75 9.77 -36.49
CA VAL A 647 -19.78 9.58 -37.52
C VAL A 647 -20.48 10.90 -37.87
N THR A 648 -20.83 11.71 -36.88
CA THR A 648 -21.49 13.01 -37.08
C THR A 648 -20.49 14.18 -37.11
N GLY A 649 -19.27 13.98 -36.59
CA GLY A 649 -18.30 15.06 -36.37
C GLY A 649 -18.68 16.01 -35.23
N GLU A 650 -19.77 15.72 -34.50
CA GLU A 650 -20.24 16.54 -33.38
C GLU A 650 -19.42 16.28 -32.12
N LYS A 651 -19.21 17.32 -31.31
CA LYS A 651 -18.57 17.17 -30.00
C LYS A 651 -19.53 16.44 -29.06
N ILE A 652 -19.20 15.20 -28.70
CA ILE A 652 -19.88 14.49 -27.62
C ILE A 652 -19.00 14.64 -26.38
N THR A 653 -19.24 15.67 -25.58
CA THR A 653 -18.73 15.67 -24.20
C THR A 653 -19.70 16.32 -23.25
N GLN A 654 -20.08 15.56 -22.24
CA GLN A 654 -20.48 16.11 -20.95
C GLN A 654 -19.23 16.10 -20.05
N ASP A 655 -18.21 16.89 -20.42
CA ASP A 655 -17.10 17.17 -19.50
C ASP A 655 -17.59 18.16 -18.43
N LEU A 656 -16.94 18.22 -17.27
CA LEU A 656 -17.43 19.01 -16.13
C LEU A 656 -17.53 20.50 -16.47
N TYR A 657 -16.62 21.00 -17.32
CA TYR A 657 -16.69 22.36 -17.83
C TYR A 657 -17.98 22.60 -18.62
N SER A 658 -18.27 21.75 -19.60
CA SER A 658 -19.47 21.86 -20.44
C SER A 658 -20.75 21.68 -19.62
N TYR A 659 -20.72 20.78 -18.63
CA TYR A 659 -21.81 20.61 -17.67
C TYR A 659 -22.08 21.89 -16.89
N LEU A 660 -21.06 22.46 -16.24
CA LEU A 660 -21.23 23.67 -15.44
C LEU A 660 -21.59 24.89 -16.31
N ALA A 661 -21.03 25.02 -17.51
CA ALA A 661 -21.36 26.09 -18.44
C ALA A 661 -22.84 26.04 -18.90
N LYS A 662 -23.41 24.83 -18.98
CA LYS A 662 -24.84 24.63 -19.27
C LYS A 662 -25.71 24.95 -18.04
N GLU A 663 -25.29 24.56 -16.85
CA GLU A 663 -26.06 24.75 -15.61
C GLU A 663 -26.00 26.19 -15.07
N PHE A 664 -24.96 26.95 -15.43
CA PHE A 664 -24.73 28.34 -15.01
C PHE A 664 -24.39 29.25 -16.21
N PRO A 665 -25.29 29.39 -17.21
CA PRO A 665 -25.02 30.15 -18.44
C PRO A 665 -24.77 31.64 -18.20
N GLU A 666 -25.22 32.17 -17.06
CA GLU A 666 -25.06 33.56 -16.63
C GLU A 666 -23.75 33.82 -15.86
N VAL A 667 -22.99 32.78 -15.52
CA VAL A 667 -21.77 32.89 -14.70
C VAL A 667 -20.55 32.55 -15.55
N GLU A 668 -19.53 33.41 -15.50
CA GLU A 668 -18.28 33.09 -16.19
C GLU A 668 -17.49 32.00 -15.43
N ILE A 669 -17.02 31.01 -16.20
CA ILE A 669 -16.28 29.85 -15.70
C ILE A 669 -14.83 29.89 -16.18
N GLY A 670 -13.92 29.94 -15.23
CA GLY A 670 -12.47 29.85 -15.42
C GLY A 670 -11.92 28.43 -15.51
N ARG A 671 -10.77 28.28 -16.17
CA ARG A 671 -10.01 27.03 -16.18
C ARG A 671 -8.51 27.27 -16.01
N ILE A 672 -7.93 26.68 -14.97
CA ILE A 672 -6.47 26.67 -14.73
C ILE A 672 -6.03 25.23 -14.42
N ASP A 673 -5.43 24.56 -15.40
CA ASP A 673 -4.88 23.21 -15.26
C ASP A 673 -3.44 23.09 -15.81
N GLY A 674 -2.89 21.86 -15.81
CA GLY A 674 -1.55 21.57 -16.32
C GLY A 674 -1.34 21.83 -17.82
N GLU A 675 -2.41 21.98 -18.62
CA GLU A 675 -2.33 22.25 -20.07
C GLU A 675 -2.26 23.75 -20.37
N VAL A 676 -2.70 24.62 -19.45
CA VAL A 676 -2.58 26.08 -19.59
C VAL A 676 -1.12 26.49 -19.42
N LYS A 677 -0.41 26.72 -20.53
CA LYS A 677 1.04 26.99 -20.55
C LYS A 677 1.46 28.16 -19.63
N PRO A 678 2.50 27.98 -18.80
CA PRO A 678 3.04 29.05 -17.94
C PRO A 678 3.91 30.06 -18.71
N SER A 679 4.38 29.70 -19.90
CA SER A 679 5.33 30.51 -20.67
C SER A 679 4.62 31.38 -21.71
N SER A 680 4.95 32.66 -21.70
CA SER A 680 4.69 33.63 -22.77
C SER A 680 5.99 33.97 -23.51
N ALA A 681 5.88 34.58 -24.70
CA ALA A 681 7.02 35.25 -25.32
C ALA A 681 7.54 36.38 -24.40
N ALA A 682 8.85 36.64 -24.40
CA ALA A 682 9.49 37.63 -23.53
C ALA A 682 8.69 38.96 -23.51
N GLY A 683 8.26 39.37 -22.32
CA GLY A 683 7.53 40.63 -22.09
C GLY A 683 6.00 40.57 -22.10
N LYS A 684 5.35 39.42 -22.32
CA LYS A 684 3.89 39.26 -22.18
C LYS A 684 3.52 38.46 -20.93
N LYS A 685 2.33 38.68 -20.33
CA LYS A 685 1.80 37.80 -19.27
C LYS A 685 1.36 36.46 -19.88
N SER A 686 1.49 35.36 -19.13
CA SER A 686 1.01 34.05 -19.58
C SER A 686 -0.52 33.99 -19.55
N LYS A 687 -1.15 33.11 -20.35
CA LYS A 687 -2.61 32.90 -20.29
C LYS A 687 -3.06 32.55 -18.86
N ARG A 688 -2.23 31.80 -18.14
CA ARG A 688 -2.44 31.43 -16.75
C ARG A 688 -2.44 32.63 -15.81
N ASP A 689 -1.47 33.55 -15.96
CA ASP A 689 -1.41 34.75 -15.13
C ASP A 689 -2.62 35.65 -15.37
N LEU A 690 -3.10 35.72 -16.61
CA LEU A 690 -4.32 36.46 -16.95
C LEU A 690 -5.55 35.83 -16.25
N GLU A 691 -5.77 34.52 -16.37
CA GLU A 691 -6.88 33.84 -15.68
C GLU A 691 -6.78 34.00 -14.14
N ARG A 692 -5.57 33.92 -13.58
CA ARG A 692 -5.35 34.17 -12.15
C ARG A 692 -5.74 35.60 -11.77
N GLU A 693 -5.26 36.59 -12.51
CA GLU A 693 -5.58 38.00 -12.25
C GLU A 693 -7.07 38.27 -12.38
N ARG A 694 -7.76 37.62 -13.33
CA ARG A 694 -9.22 37.69 -13.45
C ARG A 694 -9.90 37.08 -12.24
N TRP A 695 -9.52 35.87 -11.82
CA TRP A 695 -10.04 35.25 -10.60
C TRP A 695 -9.94 36.15 -9.37
N GLN A 696 -8.80 36.83 -9.21
CA GLN A 696 -8.52 37.67 -8.05
C GLN A 696 -9.24 39.02 -8.09
N ASN A 697 -9.46 39.61 -9.27
CA ASN A 697 -9.87 41.01 -9.41
C ASN A 697 -11.25 41.23 -10.08
N ASP A 698 -11.80 40.23 -10.77
CA ASP A 698 -13.08 40.31 -11.48
C ASP A 698 -14.19 39.68 -10.65
N PRO A 699 -15.13 40.45 -10.07
CA PRO A 699 -16.22 39.90 -9.24
C PRO A 699 -17.19 39.00 -10.01
N GLU A 700 -17.29 39.11 -11.34
CA GLU A 700 -18.19 38.28 -12.16
C GLU A 700 -17.59 36.91 -12.51
N PHE A 701 -16.27 36.78 -12.38
CA PHE A 701 -15.57 35.50 -12.53
C PHE A 701 -15.70 34.68 -11.24
N LYS A 702 -16.79 33.89 -11.12
CA LYS A 702 -17.20 33.26 -9.86
C LYS A 702 -16.90 31.76 -9.75
N ILE A 703 -16.70 31.06 -10.86
CA ILE A 703 -16.39 29.62 -10.87
C ILE A 703 -15.00 29.39 -11.48
N LEU A 704 -14.15 28.62 -10.82
CA LEU A 704 -12.83 28.23 -11.34
C LEU A 704 -12.64 26.72 -11.28
N LEU A 705 -12.28 26.11 -12.42
CA LEU A 705 -11.91 24.71 -12.51
C LEU A 705 -10.40 24.52 -12.45
N THR A 706 -9.96 23.60 -11.59
CA THR A 706 -8.54 23.27 -11.44
C THR A 706 -8.28 21.79 -11.13
N SER A 707 -7.03 21.39 -10.97
CA SER A 707 -6.62 20.01 -10.67
C SER A 707 -5.43 19.96 -9.73
N VAL A 708 -5.17 18.80 -9.14
CA VAL A 708 -3.96 18.56 -8.33
C VAL A 708 -2.69 18.96 -9.09
N SER A 709 -2.63 18.69 -10.40
CA SER A 709 -1.45 19.05 -11.21
C SER A 709 -1.18 20.56 -11.26
N ALA A 710 -2.23 21.39 -11.16
CA ALA A 710 -2.09 22.85 -11.09
C ALA A 710 -1.64 23.33 -9.71
N SER A 711 -1.91 22.57 -8.64
CA SER A 711 -1.48 22.93 -7.28
C SER A 711 0.03 22.94 -7.14
N GLY A 712 0.74 21.98 -7.76
CA GLY A 712 2.21 21.94 -7.83
C GLY A 712 2.84 23.13 -8.57
N LEU A 713 2.03 23.99 -9.19
CA LEU A 713 2.49 25.15 -9.94
C LEU A 713 2.65 26.42 -9.09
N GLY A 714 2.26 26.39 -7.81
CA GLY A 714 2.44 27.50 -6.87
C GLY A 714 1.51 28.70 -7.09
N ILE A 715 0.36 28.49 -7.76
CA ILE A 715 -0.56 29.57 -8.16
C ILE A 715 -1.27 30.17 -6.93
N ASP A 716 -1.45 31.48 -6.92
CA ASP A 716 -2.15 32.20 -5.85
C ASP A 716 -3.63 32.43 -6.21
N PHE A 717 -4.56 31.89 -5.41
CA PHE A 717 -6.01 32.06 -5.56
C PHE A 717 -6.63 32.92 -4.45
N SER A 718 -5.81 33.63 -3.65
CA SER A 718 -6.30 34.54 -2.62
C SER A 718 -7.16 35.68 -3.20
N ILE A 719 -8.23 36.07 -2.52
CA ILE A 719 -9.13 37.16 -2.93
C ILE A 719 -9.12 38.28 -1.88
N ASN A 720 -9.05 39.52 -2.36
CA ASN A 720 -9.16 40.73 -1.56
C ASN A 720 -9.82 41.87 -2.36
N ASP A 721 -10.91 41.56 -3.05
CA ASP A 721 -11.64 42.51 -3.90
C ASP A 721 -12.65 43.39 -3.13
N GLY A 722 -12.85 43.11 -1.83
CA GLY A 722 -13.79 43.83 -0.96
C GLY A 722 -15.28 43.54 -1.20
N VAL A 723 -15.63 42.72 -2.19
CA VAL A 723 -17.02 42.43 -2.60
C VAL A 723 -17.37 40.95 -2.42
N THR A 724 -16.43 40.06 -2.70
CA THR A 724 -16.59 38.62 -2.49
C THR A 724 -16.74 38.33 -0.99
N LYS A 725 -17.72 37.51 -0.61
CA LYS A 725 -17.99 37.22 0.82
C LYS A 725 -17.23 36.01 1.37
N GLY A 726 -16.76 35.11 0.49
CA GLY A 726 -16.04 33.90 0.85
C GLY A 726 -15.56 33.13 -0.38
N VAL A 727 -14.69 32.14 -0.16
CA VAL A 727 -14.22 31.21 -1.19
C VAL A 727 -14.56 29.78 -0.78
N SER A 728 -15.36 29.11 -1.60
CA SER A 728 -15.67 27.69 -1.43
C SER A 728 -14.79 26.84 -2.34
N VAL A 729 -14.06 25.89 -1.77
CA VAL A 729 -13.23 24.92 -2.49
C VAL A 729 -13.97 23.58 -2.47
N VAL A 730 -14.32 23.05 -3.63
CA VAL A 730 -15.10 21.82 -3.78
C VAL A 730 -14.28 20.74 -4.49
N GLY A 731 -14.01 19.63 -3.80
CA GLY A 731 -13.38 18.44 -4.36
C GLY A 731 -14.41 17.46 -4.87
N ILE A 732 -14.39 17.16 -6.18
CA ILE A 732 -15.25 16.11 -6.75
C ILE A 732 -14.71 14.70 -6.48
N ASP A 733 -13.41 14.59 -6.26
CA ASP A 733 -12.69 13.40 -5.83
C ASP A 733 -11.40 13.78 -5.08
N LEU A 734 -10.90 12.86 -4.26
CA LEU A 734 -9.69 13.07 -3.44
C LEU A 734 -8.40 12.66 -4.18
N PRO A 735 -7.26 13.35 -3.97
CA PRO A 735 -5.96 12.86 -4.45
C PRO A 735 -5.52 11.57 -3.75
N TYR A 736 -4.30 11.08 -4.01
CA TYR A 736 -3.77 9.88 -3.34
C TYR A 736 -3.02 10.17 -2.02
N THR A 737 -2.80 11.45 -1.70
CA THR A 737 -2.05 11.86 -0.50
C THR A 737 -2.70 13.09 0.14
N TYR A 738 -2.64 13.18 1.46
CA TYR A 738 -3.13 14.35 2.19
C TYR A 738 -2.32 15.60 1.84
N ALA A 739 -1.02 15.42 1.60
CA ALA A 739 -0.11 16.46 1.12
C ALA A 739 -0.63 17.14 -0.15
N ASP A 740 -1.03 16.36 -1.17
CA ASP A 740 -1.60 16.90 -2.39
C ASP A 740 -2.91 17.63 -2.12
N PHE A 741 -3.79 17.06 -1.27
CA PHE A 741 -5.07 17.68 -0.92
C PHE A 741 -4.88 19.05 -0.24
N TRP A 742 -3.97 19.12 0.75
CA TRP A 742 -3.65 20.35 1.45
C TRP A 742 -2.96 21.39 0.57
N GLN A 743 -2.08 20.94 -0.33
CA GLN A 743 -1.46 21.83 -1.32
C GLN A 743 -2.50 22.53 -2.21
N MET A 744 -3.64 21.90 -2.49
CA MET A 744 -4.73 22.54 -3.21
C MET A 744 -5.44 23.60 -2.38
N ILE A 745 -5.89 23.25 -1.16
CA ILE A 745 -6.59 24.16 -0.26
C ILE A 745 -5.74 25.42 0.02
N SER A 746 -4.44 25.22 0.25
CA SER A 746 -3.50 26.30 0.53
C SER A 746 -3.25 27.27 -0.62
N ARG A 747 -3.72 26.98 -1.84
CA ARG A 747 -3.70 27.99 -2.92
C ARG A 747 -4.67 29.13 -2.64
N SER A 748 -5.75 28.87 -1.88
CA SER A 748 -6.74 29.86 -1.44
C SER A 748 -6.60 30.22 0.04
N TYR A 749 -6.29 29.26 0.91
CA TYR A 749 -6.08 29.50 2.34
C TYR A 749 -4.61 29.90 2.62
N ARG A 750 -4.31 31.19 2.42
CA ARG A 750 -2.96 31.76 2.50
C ARG A 750 -2.98 33.27 2.77
N LEU A 751 -1.79 33.83 3.03
CA LEU A 751 -1.61 35.27 3.19
C LEU A 751 -2.11 36.04 1.95
N GLY A 752 -2.89 37.09 2.17
CA GLY A 752 -3.55 37.88 1.12
C GLY A 752 -5.03 37.51 0.92
N GLN A 753 -5.50 36.40 1.49
CA GLN A 753 -6.92 36.06 1.52
C GLN A 753 -7.64 36.92 2.56
N ALA A 754 -8.63 37.70 2.14
CA ALA A 754 -9.40 38.57 3.02
C ALA A 754 -10.68 37.93 3.56
N THR A 755 -11.18 36.89 2.88
CA THR A 755 -12.51 36.30 3.14
C THR A 755 -12.39 34.85 3.64
N PRO A 756 -13.41 34.32 4.36
CA PRO A 756 -13.39 32.94 4.83
C PRO A 756 -13.24 31.92 3.69
N VAL A 757 -12.59 30.79 4.00
CA VAL A 757 -12.43 29.67 3.06
C VAL A 757 -13.18 28.46 3.59
N ASN A 758 -14.19 28.00 2.85
CA ASN A 758 -14.92 26.76 3.12
C ASN A 758 -14.41 25.65 2.20
N VAL A 759 -14.27 24.41 2.71
CA VAL A 759 -13.82 23.26 1.91
C VAL A 759 -14.83 22.13 2.01
N PHE A 760 -15.30 21.68 0.85
CA PHE A 760 -16.25 20.58 0.70
C PHE A 760 -15.64 19.48 -0.17
N VAL A 761 -15.81 18.21 0.22
CA VAL A 761 -15.38 17.05 -0.57
C VAL A 761 -16.59 16.16 -0.80
N LEU A 762 -16.93 15.90 -2.06
CA LEU A 762 -18.02 14.99 -2.41
C LEU A 762 -17.54 13.54 -2.32
N GLU A 763 -18.06 12.78 -1.37
CA GLU A 763 -17.68 11.40 -1.11
C GLU A 763 -18.83 10.45 -1.49
N ALA A 764 -18.62 9.57 -2.47
CA ALA A 764 -19.66 8.60 -2.83
C ALA A 764 -19.72 7.45 -1.83
N GLU A 765 -20.91 7.21 -1.26
CA GLU A 765 -21.12 6.20 -0.22
C GLU A 765 -20.98 4.76 -0.76
N ASN A 766 -20.39 3.88 0.05
CA ASN A 766 -20.12 2.49 -0.29
C ASN A 766 -19.33 2.38 -1.61
N THR A 767 -18.29 3.20 -1.75
CA THR A 767 -17.43 3.21 -2.93
C THR A 767 -15.95 3.30 -2.58
N ILE A 768 -15.10 3.31 -3.60
CA ILE A 768 -13.66 3.49 -3.48
C ILE A 768 -13.29 4.86 -2.91
N ASP A 769 -14.19 5.84 -2.93
CA ASP A 769 -13.94 7.16 -2.37
C ASP A 769 -13.67 7.08 -0.86
N GLU A 770 -14.48 6.33 -0.11
CA GLU A 770 -14.30 6.08 1.33
C GLU A 770 -12.95 5.40 1.59
N GLY A 771 -12.59 4.40 0.78
CA GLY A 771 -11.29 3.73 0.89
C GLY A 771 -10.10 4.64 0.59
N ILE A 772 -10.26 5.63 -0.29
CA ILE A 772 -9.24 6.65 -0.58
C ILE A 772 -9.16 7.67 0.56
N HIS A 773 -10.30 8.10 1.10
CA HIS A 773 -10.36 9.00 2.23
C HIS A 773 -9.69 8.38 3.46
N GLU A 774 -10.04 7.15 3.80
CA GLU A 774 -9.42 6.40 4.90
C GLU A 774 -7.92 6.22 4.68
N LEU A 775 -7.48 5.92 3.45
CA LEU A 775 -6.07 5.83 3.10
C LEU A 775 -5.32 7.15 3.34
N ILE A 776 -5.93 8.28 2.94
CA ILE A 776 -5.34 9.61 3.09
C ILE A 776 -5.20 9.98 4.57
N LEU A 777 -6.25 9.75 5.38
CA LEU A 777 -6.23 10.04 6.82
C LEU A 777 -5.16 9.19 7.53
N LYS A 778 -5.09 7.89 7.23
CA LYS A 778 -4.06 7.00 7.79
C LYS A 778 -2.64 7.45 7.44
N LYS A 779 -2.40 7.84 6.18
CA LYS A 779 -1.09 8.36 5.75
C LYS A 779 -0.74 9.67 6.45
N ASP A 780 -1.72 10.56 6.63
CA ASP A 780 -1.52 11.83 7.34
C ASP A 780 -1.22 11.61 8.82
N GLU A 781 -1.91 10.67 9.47
CA GLU A 781 -1.65 10.30 10.87
C GLU A 781 -0.22 9.78 11.05
N ILE A 782 0.23 8.84 10.20
CA ILE A 782 1.61 8.36 10.19
C ILE A 782 2.60 9.50 9.98
N ALA A 783 2.31 10.40 9.02
CA ALA A 783 3.17 11.55 8.74
C ALA A 783 3.25 12.49 9.95
N LYS A 784 2.14 12.76 10.64
CA LYS A 784 2.10 13.58 11.85
C LYS A 784 2.89 12.94 12.98
N GLN A 785 2.65 11.66 13.28
CA GLN A 785 3.38 10.93 14.33
C GLN A 785 4.90 10.96 14.11
N LEU A 786 5.35 10.73 12.88
CA LEU A 786 6.79 10.73 12.54
C LEU A 786 7.42 12.12 12.72
N LEU A 787 6.72 13.17 12.28
CA LEU A 787 7.18 14.55 12.42
C LEU A 787 7.10 15.06 13.86
N ASP A 788 6.20 14.51 14.67
CA ASP A 788 6.04 14.85 16.08
C ASP A 788 6.94 13.97 16.99
N GLY A 789 7.75 13.08 16.39
CA GLY A 789 8.71 12.21 17.08
C GLY A 789 8.07 11.14 17.97
N ILE A 790 6.82 10.76 17.68
CA ILE A 790 6.08 9.71 18.40
C ILE A 790 6.39 8.36 17.75
N SER A 791 6.90 7.40 18.55
CA SER A 791 7.14 6.04 18.06
C SER A 791 5.81 5.31 17.83
N PRO A 792 5.61 4.64 16.68
CA PRO A 792 4.38 3.92 16.39
C PRO A 792 4.26 2.70 17.31
N ASN A 793 3.05 2.38 17.75
CA ASN A 793 2.74 1.14 18.46
C ASN A 793 2.78 -0.08 17.51
N GLU A 794 2.74 -1.30 18.05
CA GLU A 794 2.89 -2.54 17.25
C GLU A 794 1.81 -2.71 16.16
N LEU A 795 0.64 -2.09 16.34
CA LEU A 795 -0.45 -2.07 15.37
C LEU A 795 -0.17 -1.04 14.27
N GLU A 796 0.30 0.14 14.65
CA GLU A 796 0.75 1.22 13.77
C GLU A 796 2.00 0.81 12.96
N GLU A 797 2.96 0.10 13.53
CA GLU A 797 4.10 -0.49 12.81
C GLU A 797 3.63 -1.49 11.75
N LYS A 798 2.66 -2.36 12.07
CA LYS A 798 2.06 -3.29 11.10
C LYS A 798 1.30 -2.53 10.00
N LEU A 799 0.71 -1.39 10.30
CA LEU A 799 -0.03 -0.54 9.36
C LEU A 799 0.90 0.33 8.48
N ILE A 800 2.00 0.85 9.03
CA ILE A 800 3.07 1.56 8.32
C ILE A 800 3.70 0.60 7.31
N ASN A 801 4.03 -0.63 7.72
CA ASN A 801 4.52 -1.69 6.83
C ASN A 801 3.47 -2.11 5.77
N ARG A 802 2.16 -1.94 6.04
CA ARG A 802 1.09 -2.15 5.03
C ARG A 802 1.00 -1.01 4.01
N SER A 803 1.39 0.21 4.37
CA SER A 803 1.30 1.42 3.54
C SER A 803 2.32 1.46 2.38
N GLU A 804 3.42 0.71 2.50
CA GLU A 804 4.44 0.57 1.44
C GLU A 804 3.96 -0.30 0.26
N ASN A 805 2.88 -1.05 0.44
CA ASN A 805 2.32 -1.90 -0.60
C ASN A 805 0.95 -1.34 -1.04
N PRO A 806 0.75 -1.00 -2.33
CA PRO A 806 -0.57 -0.65 -2.88
C PRO A 806 -1.65 -1.73 -2.68
N SER A 807 -1.30 -2.85 -2.04
CA SER A 807 -2.16 -3.98 -1.73
C SER A 807 -3.32 -3.68 -0.79
N PHE A 808 -3.28 -2.63 0.03
CA PHE A 808 -4.42 -2.31 0.91
C PHE A 808 -5.66 -1.89 0.10
N LEU A 809 -5.51 -1.08 -0.96
CA LEU A 809 -6.62 -0.82 -1.88
C LEU A 809 -7.08 -2.10 -2.58
N LYS A 810 -6.24 -3.15 -2.69
CA LYS A 810 -6.69 -4.45 -3.22
C LYS A 810 -7.77 -5.06 -2.34
N ASP A 811 -7.83 -4.77 -1.04
CA ASP A 811 -8.93 -5.24 -0.18
C ASP A 811 -10.26 -4.57 -0.57
N TYR A 812 -10.22 -3.30 -1.01
CA TYR A 812 -11.37 -2.53 -1.49
C TYR A 812 -11.69 -2.71 -2.99
N VAL A 813 -10.86 -3.46 -3.74
CA VAL A 813 -11.10 -3.72 -5.18
C VAL A 813 -11.04 -5.20 -5.57
N ARG A 814 -10.84 -6.10 -4.61
CA ARG A 814 -10.93 -7.54 -4.85
C ARG A 814 -12.38 -7.87 -5.13
N SER A 815 -12.63 -8.43 -6.32
CA SER A 815 -13.94 -9.02 -6.57
C SER A 815 -14.17 -10.15 -5.58
N PRO A 816 -15.44 -10.44 -5.23
CA PRO A 816 -15.79 -11.55 -4.35
C PRO A 816 -15.12 -12.89 -4.73
N LYS A 817 -14.95 -13.20 -6.03
CA LYS A 817 -14.22 -14.39 -6.51
C LYS A 817 -12.73 -14.35 -6.14
N ARG A 818 -12.05 -13.24 -6.42
CA ARG A 818 -10.62 -13.07 -6.08
C ARG A 818 -10.40 -13.05 -4.58
N GLU A 819 -11.35 -12.51 -3.82
CA GLU A 819 -11.31 -12.56 -2.37
C GLU A 819 -11.42 -14.00 -1.88
N LEU A 820 -12.34 -14.80 -2.44
CA LEU A 820 -12.43 -16.22 -2.13
C LEU A 820 -11.13 -16.97 -2.41
N GLU A 821 -10.54 -16.76 -3.59
CA GLU A 821 -9.26 -17.36 -3.98
C GLU A 821 -8.12 -16.94 -3.06
N HIS A 822 -8.04 -15.66 -2.70
CA HIS A 822 -7.03 -15.14 -1.78
C HIS A 822 -7.12 -15.81 -0.41
N ARG A 823 -8.33 -15.90 0.16
CA ARG A 823 -8.56 -16.55 1.45
C ARG A 823 -8.27 -18.04 1.40
N MET A 824 -8.63 -18.70 0.30
CA MET A 824 -8.32 -20.11 0.06
C MET A 824 -6.80 -20.37 -0.03
N LEU A 825 -6.07 -19.54 -0.79
CA LEU A 825 -4.61 -19.60 -0.86
C LEU A 825 -3.94 -19.35 0.50
N ALA A 826 -4.53 -18.49 1.33
CA ALA A 826 -4.02 -18.23 2.67
C ALA A 826 -4.12 -19.45 3.60
N MET A 827 -4.97 -20.43 3.33
CA MET A 827 -5.08 -21.68 4.12
C MET A 827 -4.14 -22.79 3.63
N ARG A 828 -3.46 -22.58 2.50
CA ARG A 828 -2.61 -23.57 1.86
C ARG A 828 -1.41 -23.96 2.71
N GLY A 829 -1.19 -25.25 2.90
CA GLY A 829 0.02 -25.76 3.54
C GLY A 829 0.17 -25.45 5.03
N LYS A 830 -0.89 -24.96 5.71
CA LYS A 830 -0.81 -24.49 7.10
C LYS A 830 -1.12 -25.55 8.16
N GLY A 831 -1.82 -26.61 7.78
CA GLY A 831 -2.33 -27.63 8.70
C GLY A 831 -3.68 -27.26 9.31
N VAL A 832 -4.37 -28.27 9.83
CA VAL A 832 -5.76 -28.16 10.31
C VAL A 832 -5.91 -27.12 11.42
N ARG A 833 -5.02 -27.12 12.42
CA ARG A 833 -5.09 -26.20 13.57
C ARG A 833 -5.02 -24.73 13.15
N ALA A 834 -4.01 -24.37 12.37
CA ALA A 834 -3.81 -23.00 11.93
C ALA A 834 -4.95 -22.52 11.00
N ASN A 835 -5.51 -23.42 10.19
CA ASN A 835 -6.66 -23.08 9.35
C ASN A 835 -7.95 -22.90 10.17
N LYS A 836 -8.16 -23.69 11.22
CA LYS A 836 -9.29 -23.50 12.13
C LYS A 836 -9.21 -22.15 12.85
N GLU A 837 -8.05 -21.82 13.41
CA GLU A 837 -7.78 -20.51 14.04
C GLU A 837 -7.99 -19.34 13.04
N TYR A 838 -7.59 -19.52 11.78
CA TYR A 838 -7.82 -18.53 10.72
C TYR A 838 -9.30 -18.33 10.39
N LEU A 839 -10.07 -19.42 10.29
CA LEU A 839 -11.51 -19.36 9.99
C LEU A 839 -12.31 -18.68 11.10
N GLU A 840 -11.89 -18.84 12.36
CA GLU A 840 -12.51 -18.25 13.56
C GLU A 840 -12.13 -16.76 13.76
N THR A 841 -11.25 -16.20 12.93
CA THR A 841 -10.84 -14.79 13.04
C THR A 841 -12.00 -13.85 12.68
N VAL A 842 -12.33 -12.93 13.59
CA VAL A 842 -13.39 -11.92 13.43
C VAL A 842 -12.86 -10.72 12.63
N MET A 843 -13.61 -10.29 11.63
CA MET A 843 -13.35 -9.12 10.80
C MET A 843 -13.99 -7.87 11.41
N GLU A 844 -13.64 -6.69 10.88
CA GLU A 844 -14.13 -5.39 11.37
C GLU A 844 -15.67 -5.25 11.30
N ASP A 845 -16.31 -5.94 10.35
CA ASP A 845 -17.76 -5.97 10.17
C ASP A 845 -18.49 -6.98 11.09
N GLY A 846 -17.76 -7.61 12.01
CA GLY A 846 -18.28 -8.57 12.99
C GLY A 846 -18.44 -9.99 12.47
N ARG A 847 -18.26 -10.26 11.16
CA ARG A 847 -18.28 -11.62 10.60
C ARG A 847 -16.93 -12.31 10.80
N THR A 848 -16.96 -13.64 10.94
CA THR A 848 -15.76 -14.47 10.87
C THR A 848 -15.31 -14.67 9.43
N ILE A 849 -14.01 -14.94 9.23
CA ILE A 849 -13.48 -15.32 7.92
C ILE A 849 -14.19 -16.57 7.38
N GLY A 850 -14.55 -17.52 8.25
CA GLY A 850 -15.29 -18.73 7.89
C GLY A 850 -16.67 -18.43 7.29
N GLU A 851 -17.42 -17.49 7.87
CA GLU A 851 -18.72 -17.04 7.35
C GLU A 851 -18.57 -16.33 6.00
N LEU A 852 -17.56 -15.48 5.84
CA LEU A 852 -17.27 -14.82 4.56
C LEU A 852 -16.99 -15.84 3.45
N ILE A 853 -16.08 -16.81 3.71
CA ILE A 853 -15.74 -17.86 2.74
C ILE A 853 -16.99 -18.65 2.35
N ALA A 854 -17.83 -19.02 3.32
CA ALA A 854 -19.06 -19.77 3.09
C ALA A 854 -20.03 -19.01 2.17
N GLN A 855 -20.26 -17.73 2.45
CA GLN A 855 -21.11 -16.86 1.64
C GLN A 855 -20.57 -16.70 0.21
N LEU A 856 -19.26 -16.47 0.07
CA LEU A 856 -18.61 -16.31 -1.23
C LEU A 856 -18.68 -17.59 -2.06
N TYR A 857 -18.44 -18.76 -1.46
CA TYR A 857 -18.62 -20.04 -2.14
C TYR A 857 -20.04 -20.17 -2.67
N LEU A 858 -21.06 -19.95 -1.84
CA LEU A 858 -22.46 -20.10 -2.23
C LEU A 858 -22.85 -19.18 -3.39
N LYS A 859 -22.32 -17.96 -3.42
CA LYS A 859 -22.65 -16.98 -4.47
C LYS A 859 -22.06 -17.37 -5.83
N TYR A 860 -20.86 -17.96 -5.86
CA TYR A 860 -20.12 -18.20 -7.11
C TYR A 860 -19.92 -19.67 -7.47
N TRP A 861 -20.50 -20.61 -6.71
CA TRP A 861 -20.13 -22.02 -6.75
C TRP A 861 -20.11 -22.62 -8.16
N GLU A 862 -21.05 -22.26 -9.05
CA GLU A 862 -21.14 -22.77 -10.43
C GLU A 862 -19.88 -22.47 -11.27
N TYR A 863 -19.17 -21.41 -10.93
CA TYR A 863 -17.97 -20.90 -11.61
C TYR A 863 -16.68 -21.14 -10.83
N THR A 864 -16.77 -21.72 -9.64
CA THR A 864 -15.59 -22.03 -8.81
C THR A 864 -14.92 -23.33 -9.24
N PHE A 865 -13.62 -23.43 -8.91
CA PHE A 865 -12.86 -24.66 -9.04
C PHE A 865 -13.58 -25.87 -8.42
N SER A 866 -14.14 -25.73 -7.21
CA SER A 866 -14.85 -26.81 -6.52
C SER A 866 -16.16 -27.21 -7.22
N GLY A 867 -16.90 -26.25 -7.80
CA GLY A 867 -18.11 -26.56 -8.57
C GLY A 867 -17.82 -27.25 -9.91
N HIS A 868 -16.74 -26.86 -10.59
CA HIS A 868 -16.26 -27.57 -11.80
C HIS A 868 -15.80 -28.99 -11.45
N THR A 869 -15.04 -29.13 -10.36
CA THR A 869 -14.56 -30.41 -9.84
C THR A 869 -15.73 -31.33 -9.47
N ALA A 870 -16.73 -30.82 -8.76
CA ALA A 870 -17.88 -31.61 -8.34
C ALA A 870 -18.66 -32.18 -9.52
N ARG A 871 -18.83 -31.42 -10.61
CA ARG A 871 -19.50 -31.90 -11.84
C ARG A 871 -18.70 -32.96 -12.59
N LEU A 872 -17.38 -32.81 -12.65
CA LEU A 872 -16.49 -33.85 -13.18
C LEU A 872 -16.57 -35.14 -12.34
N VAL A 873 -16.57 -35.03 -11.02
CA VAL A 873 -16.69 -36.17 -10.11
C VAL A 873 -18.07 -36.83 -10.23
N ARG A 874 -19.15 -36.05 -10.32
CA ARG A 874 -20.50 -36.55 -10.58
C ARG A 874 -20.55 -37.42 -11.84
N GLN A 875 -20.02 -36.95 -12.97
CA GLN A 875 -19.96 -37.73 -14.22
C GLN A 875 -19.27 -39.07 -14.03
N THR A 876 -18.22 -39.08 -13.21
CA THR A 876 -17.46 -40.29 -12.90
C THR A 876 -18.27 -41.26 -12.02
N LEU A 877 -18.94 -40.75 -10.98
CA LEU A 877 -19.79 -41.56 -10.11
C LEU A 877 -20.98 -42.16 -10.85
N ASP A 878 -21.66 -41.35 -11.69
CA ASP A 878 -22.77 -41.80 -12.53
C ASP A 878 -22.30 -42.91 -13.49
N GLY A 879 -21.15 -42.72 -14.15
CA GLY A 879 -20.58 -43.72 -15.04
C GLY A 879 -20.18 -45.02 -14.32
N ILE A 880 -19.64 -44.94 -13.10
CA ILE A 880 -19.31 -46.13 -12.30
C ILE A 880 -20.58 -46.95 -12.00
N GLN A 881 -21.68 -46.30 -11.64
CA GLN A 881 -22.94 -47.01 -11.36
C GLN A 881 -23.59 -47.57 -12.61
N GLN A 882 -23.67 -46.77 -13.67
CA GLN A 882 -24.37 -47.12 -14.90
C GLN A 882 -23.63 -48.21 -15.70
N GLU A 883 -22.32 -48.05 -15.87
CA GLU A 883 -21.54 -48.86 -16.83
C GLU A 883 -20.84 -50.04 -16.17
N LEU A 884 -20.41 -49.89 -14.90
CA LEU A 884 -19.75 -50.98 -14.15
C LEU A 884 -20.72 -51.74 -13.24
N GLY A 885 -22.00 -51.37 -13.21
CA GLY A 885 -23.03 -52.01 -12.39
C GLY A 885 -22.75 -51.98 -10.88
N THR A 886 -21.90 -51.05 -10.43
CA THR A 886 -21.50 -50.95 -9.01
C THR A 886 -22.48 -50.04 -8.28
N LYS A 887 -23.15 -50.54 -7.23
CA LYS A 887 -24.08 -49.72 -6.44
C LYS A 887 -23.31 -48.84 -5.45
N LEU A 888 -23.45 -47.51 -5.56
CA LEU A 888 -22.87 -46.52 -4.64
C LEU A 888 -24.00 -45.92 -3.79
N GLU A 889 -24.13 -46.35 -2.53
CA GLU A 889 -25.15 -45.80 -1.64
C GLU A 889 -24.59 -44.69 -0.76
N TRP A 890 -23.39 -44.86 -0.21
CA TRP A 890 -22.77 -43.93 0.73
C TRP A 890 -21.51 -43.28 0.15
N VAL A 891 -21.63 -41.98 -0.15
CA VAL A 891 -20.53 -41.15 -0.65
C VAL A 891 -20.06 -40.20 0.46
N VAL A 892 -18.76 -40.17 0.74
CA VAL A 892 -18.17 -39.21 1.69
C VAL A 892 -17.48 -38.09 0.92
N ASP A 893 -17.83 -36.85 1.22
CA ASP A 893 -17.24 -35.64 0.62
C ASP A 893 -16.34 -34.93 1.63
N LEU A 894 -15.03 -34.85 1.35
CA LEU A 894 -14.04 -34.24 2.21
C LEU A 894 -13.63 -32.84 1.71
N GLY A 895 -14.15 -31.81 2.38
CA GLY A 895 -13.66 -30.43 2.27
C GLY A 895 -14.03 -29.71 1.00
N SER A 896 -15.21 -29.97 0.44
CA SER A 896 -15.72 -29.26 -0.74
C SER A 896 -16.48 -27.96 -0.42
N GLY A 897 -16.50 -27.52 0.86
CA GLY A 897 -17.16 -26.28 1.28
C GLY A 897 -18.65 -26.46 1.56
N PRO A 898 -19.53 -25.52 1.16
CA PRO A 898 -20.93 -25.49 1.59
C PRO A 898 -21.82 -26.47 0.81
N LEU A 899 -21.60 -27.77 1.02
CA LEU A 899 -22.41 -28.87 0.47
C LEU A 899 -22.46 -28.89 -1.07
N ILE A 900 -21.37 -28.50 -1.72
CA ILE A 900 -21.29 -28.41 -3.19
C ILE A 900 -21.49 -29.76 -3.87
N MET A 901 -20.87 -30.83 -3.35
CA MET A 901 -21.03 -32.17 -3.91
C MET A 901 -22.48 -32.67 -3.78
N GLU A 902 -23.08 -32.51 -2.60
CA GLU A 902 -24.47 -32.91 -2.37
C GLU A 902 -25.44 -32.13 -3.27
N ARG A 903 -25.21 -30.83 -3.45
CA ARG A 903 -25.97 -30.00 -4.38
C ARG A 903 -25.89 -30.51 -5.81
N VAL A 904 -24.69 -30.72 -6.34
CA VAL A 904 -24.48 -31.19 -7.72
C VAL A 904 -25.10 -32.56 -7.92
N LEU A 905 -24.95 -33.49 -6.97
CA LEU A 905 -25.57 -34.81 -7.06
C LEU A 905 -27.09 -34.72 -7.04
N LYS A 906 -27.70 -33.88 -6.20
CA LYS A 906 -29.16 -33.73 -6.15
C LYS A 906 -29.76 -33.06 -7.39
N GLN A 907 -29.07 -32.08 -7.95
CA GLN A 907 -29.57 -31.30 -9.10
C GLN A 907 -29.30 -31.99 -10.44
N GLU A 908 -28.18 -32.69 -10.59
CA GLU A 908 -27.64 -33.06 -11.90
C GLU A 908 -27.32 -34.56 -12.06
N SER A 909 -27.33 -35.37 -11.00
CA SER A 909 -27.02 -36.82 -11.10
C SER A 909 -28.21 -37.63 -11.61
N LEU A 910 -27.91 -38.66 -12.39
CA LEU A 910 -28.88 -39.68 -12.81
C LEU A 910 -29.38 -40.56 -11.65
N PHE A 911 -28.69 -40.52 -10.50
CA PHE A 911 -28.88 -41.41 -9.37
C PHE A 911 -29.15 -40.66 -8.05
N SER A 912 -29.66 -39.44 -8.14
CA SER A 912 -29.85 -38.47 -7.05
C SER A 912 -30.63 -39.01 -5.82
N ASP A 913 -31.52 -39.97 -6.01
CA ASP A 913 -32.31 -40.61 -4.93
C ASP A 913 -31.59 -41.77 -4.23
N SER A 914 -30.58 -42.35 -4.89
CA SER A 914 -29.88 -43.54 -4.40
C SER A 914 -28.59 -43.23 -3.63
N ILE A 915 -27.98 -42.08 -3.90
CA ILE A 915 -26.73 -41.65 -3.26
C ILE A 915 -27.04 -40.80 -2.02
N LYS A 916 -26.44 -41.16 -0.88
CA LYS A 916 -26.41 -40.38 0.36
C LYS A 916 -25.02 -39.81 0.55
N VAL A 917 -24.94 -38.50 0.79
CA VAL A 917 -23.66 -37.79 0.97
C VAL A 917 -23.41 -37.52 2.45
N ILE A 918 -22.22 -37.84 2.92
CA ILE A 918 -21.70 -37.41 4.22
C ILE A 918 -20.69 -36.31 3.97
N SER A 919 -21.03 -35.09 4.36
CA SER A 919 -20.21 -33.89 4.14
C SER A 919 -19.33 -33.61 5.35
N VAL A 920 -18.02 -33.68 5.17
CA VAL A 920 -17.03 -33.39 6.21
C VAL A 920 -16.34 -32.06 5.88
N ASP A 921 -16.35 -31.10 6.80
CA ASP A 921 -15.63 -29.83 6.66
C ASP A 921 -15.19 -29.27 8.02
N ILE A 922 -14.03 -28.60 8.08
CA ILE A 922 -13.57 -27.93 9.29
C ILE A 922 -14.27 -26.57 9.49
N ASN A 923 -14.78 -25.97 8.41
CA ASN A 923 -15.50 -24.71 8.44
C ASN A 923 -17.00 -24.94 8.74
N GLN A 924 -17.38 -24.82 10.01
CA GLN A 924 -18.78 -24.99 10.44
C GLN A 924 -19.76 -24.07 9.71
N PRO A 925 -19.50 -22.75 9.55
CA PRO A 925 -20.31 -21.87 8.73
C PRO A 925 -20.57 -22.35 7.28
N ALA A 926 -19.64 -23.10 6.67
CA ALA A 926 -19.86 -23.67 5.34
C ALA A 926 -20.95 -24.75 5.37
N LEU A 927 -20.92 -25.66 6.34
CA LEU A 927 -21.95 -26.70 6.49
C LEU A 927 -23.34 -26.08 6.73
N GLU A 928 -23.44 -25.11 7.65
CA GLU A 928 -24.72 -24.47 8.01
C GLU A 928 -25.33 -23.66 6.85
N SER A 929 -24.50 -22.89 6.15
CA SER A 929 -24.94 -22.10 5.00
C SER A 929 -25.35 -22.98 3.82
N GLY A 930 -24.64 -24.10 3.60
CA GLY A 930 -25.02 -25.07 2.57
C GLY A 930 -26.36 -25.73 2.86
N VAL A 931 -26.68 -26.08 4.11
CA VAL A 931 -28.01 -26.60 4.51
C VAL A 931 -29.09 -25.59 4.19
N THR A 932 -28.86 -24.33 4.58
CA THR A 932 -29.79 -23.24 4.33
C THR A 932 -30.07 -23.08 2.83
N ALA A 933 -29.03 -23.08 2.00
CA ALA A 933 -29.17 -22.93 0.56
C ALA A 933 -29.82 -24.15 -0.11
N MET A 934 -29.57 -25.37 0.36
CA MET A 934 -30.25 -26.58 -0.12
C MET A 934 -31.76 -26.56 0.20
N ARG A 935 -32.13 -26.12 1.41
CA ARG A 935 -33.55 -25.95 1.80
C ARG A 935 -34.26 -24.91 0.94
N GLN A 936 -33.60 -23.80 0.62
CA GLN A 936 -34.13 -22.78 -0.28
C GLN A 936 -34.41 -23.31 -1.70
N LEU A 937 -33.63 -24.30 -2.13
CA LEU A 937 -33.82 -25.00 -3.41
C LEU A 937 -34.89 -26.12 -3.32
N GLY A 938 -35.51 -26.32 -2.16
CA GLY A 938 -36.55 -27.33 -1.95
C GLY A 938 -36.03 -28.74 -1.63
N TYR A 939 -34.74 -28.89 -1.32
CA TYR A 939 -34.15 -30.18 -0.95
C TYR A 939 -34.06 -30.35 0.56
N GLU A 940 -34.41 -31.54 1.05
CA GLU A 940 -34.16 -31.93 2.45
C GLU A 940 -32.72 -32.40 2.63
N VAL A 941 -32.02 -31.83 3.62
CA VAL A 941 -30.67 -32.25 4.03
C VAL A 941 -30.76 -32.90 5.40
N ASN A 942 -30.22 -34.10 5.53
CA ASN A 942 -30.13 -34.78 6.82
C ASN A 942 -28.89 -34.30 7.57
N GLU A 943 -29.08 -33.42 8.54
CA GLU A 943 -27.99 -32.82 9.31
C GLU A 943 -27.12 -33.86 10.06
N LYS A 944 -27.60 -35.09 10.29
CA LYS A 944 -26.80 -36.19 10.87
C LYS A 944 -25.65 -36.64 9.96
N PHE A 945 -25.66 -36.26 8.68
CA PHE A 945 -24.60 -36.56 7.72
C PHE A 945 -23.62 -35.39 7.55
N LEU A 946 -23.69 -34.37 8.40
CA LEU A 946 -22.75 -33.26 8.44
C LEU A 946 -21.73 -33.50 9.56
N VAL A 947 -20.46 -33.41 9.24
CA VAL A 947 -19.37 -33.71 10.18
C VAL A 947 -18.41 -32.52 10.23
N ASN A 948 -18.47 -31.75 11.32
CA ASN A 948 -17.48 -30.70 11.59
C ASN A 948 -16.23 -31.27 12.28
N LYS A 949 -15.35 -31.92 11.52
CA LYS A 949 -14.10 -32.52 12.03
C LYS A 949 -12.95 -32.40 11.03
N ALA A 950 -11.74 -32.67 11.53
CA ALA A 950 -10.56 -32.80 10.70
C ALA A 950 -10.67 -33.99 9.73
N MET A 951 -10.15 -33.84 8.51
CA MET A 951 -10.19 -34.89 7.48
C MET A 951 -9.36 -36.14 7.84
N SER A 952 -8.43 -36.01 8.79
CA SER A 952 -7.65 -37.10 9.35
C SER A 952 -8.37 -37.87 10.46
N GLU A 953 -9.51 -37.37 10.95
CA GLU A 953 -10.25 -37.95 12.06
C GLU A 953 -11.76 -37.66 11.90
N THR A 954 -12.36 -38.33 10.92
CA THR A 954 -13.76 -38.07 10.51
C THR A 954 -14.77 -38.58 11.55
N GLY A 955 -14.40 -39.61 12.33
CA GLY A 955 -15.32 -40.31 13.23
C GLY A 955 -16.36 -41.18 12.50
N ILE A 956 -16.23 -41.36 11.18
CA ILE A 956 -17.06 -42.26 10.38
C ILE A 956 -16.68 -43.72 10.70
N LYS A 957 -17.64 -44.64 10.63
CA LYS A 957 -17.42 -46.06 10.93
C LYS A 957 -16.47 -46.73 9.91
N ASP A 958 -15.69 -47.70 10.36
CA ASP A 958 -14.85 -48.52 9.50
C ASP A 958 -15.65 -49.20 8.38
N ASN A 959 -15.11 -49.22 7.16
CA ASN A 959 -15.69 -49.89 5.99
C ASN A 959 -17.19 -49.58 5.76
N SER A 960 -17.61 -48.33 5.96
CA SER A 960 -19.02 -47.94 5.77
C SER A 960 -19.28 -47.15 4.49
N CYS A 961 -18.24 -46.67 3.81
CA CYS A 961 -18.33 -45.82 2.63
C CYS A 961 -18.08 -46.59 1.32
N ASP A 962 -18.89 -46.35 0.29
CA ASP A 962 -18.76 -46.95 -1.05
C ASP A 962 -17.81 -46.15 -1.95
N ALA A 963 -17.87 -44.81 -1.87
CA ALA A 963 -16.96 -43.91 -2.55
C ALA A 963 -16.61 -42.67 -1.72
N LEU A 964 -15.35 -42.27 -1.72
CA LEU A 964 -14.85 -41.12 -1.00
C LEU A 964 -14.27 -40.11 -1.99
N VAL A 965 -14.68 -38.86 -1.87
CA VAL A 965 -14.20 -37.74 -2.68
C VAL A 965 -13.34 -36.82 -1.81
N CYS A 966 -12.14 -36.53 -2.28
CA CYS A 966 -11.17 -35.67 -1.60
C CYS A 966 -10.73 -34.56 -2.54
N SER A 967 -11.50 -33.48 -2.57
CA SER A 967 -11.30 -32.42 -3.58
C SER A 967 -10.30 -31.35 -3.17
N LEU A 968 -10.19 -31.06 -1.87
CA LEU A 968 -9.30 -30.03 -1.32
C LEU A 968 -8.69 -30.42 0.04
N ALA A 969 -9.01 -31.57 0.63
CA ALA A 969 -8.50 -31.93 1.96
C ALA A 969 -6.96 -31.97 2.04
N LEU A 970 -6.29 -32.42 0.98
CA LEU A 970 -4.82 -32.44 0.90
C LEU A 970 -4.20 -31.05 0.68
N HIS A 971 -4.98 -30.05 0.29
CA HIS A 971 -4.52 -28.66 0.15
C HIS A 971 -4.11 -28.08 1.51
N TYR A 972 -4.90 -28.40 2.54
CA TYR A 972 -4.82 -27.79 3.86
C TYR A 972 -3.77 -28.43 4.78
N SER A 973 -3.20 -29.58 4.40
CA SER A 973 -2.20 -30.30 5.19
C SER A 973 -0.87 -29.53 5.28
N LYS A 974 -0.19 -29.57 6.43
CA LYS A 974 1.08 -28.86 6.64
C LYS A 974 2.29 -29.57 6.02
N THR A 975 2.28 -30.91 6.05
CA THR A 975 3.41 -31.76 5.65
C THR A 975 2.91 -33.07 5.04
N GLY A 976 3.81 -33.88 4.51
CA GLY A 976 3.51 -35.26 4.09
C GLY A 976 2.94 -36.14 5.21
N GLU A 977 3.30 -35.89 6.48
CA GLU A 977 2.76 -36.62 7.63
C GLU A 977 1.25 -36.37 7.81
N ASP A 978 0.81 -35.11 7.70
CA ASP A 978 -0.60 -34.75 7.76
C ASP A 978 -1.39 -35.43 6.63
N ARG A 979 -0.82 -35.51 5.42
CA ARG A 979 -1.42 -36.21 4.28
C ARG A 979 -1.52 -37.70 4.53
N GLY A 980 -0.48 -38.32 5.08
CA GLY A 980 -0.49 -39.74 5.44
C GLY A 980 -1.61 -40.10 6.42
N LYS A 981 -1.90 -39.21 7.39
CA LYS A 981 -3.03 -39.38 8.31
C LYS A 981 -4.37 -39.33 7.58
N ILE A 982 -4.55 -38.38 6.64
CA ILE A 982 -5.77 -38.28 5.81
C ILE A 982 -5.95 -39.53 4.95
N LEU A 983 -4.89 -40.03 4.32
CA LEU A 983 -4.94 -41.23 3.49
C LEU A 983 -5.24 -42.50 4.31
N THR A 984 -4.67 -42.59 5.52
CA THR A 984 -4.94 -43.68 6.46
C THR A 984 -6.41 -43.68 6.88
N GLU A 985 -6.95 -42.50 7.20
CA GLU A 985 -8.35 -42.34 7.56
C GLU A 985 -9.29 -42.69 6.39
N ALA A 986 -8.96 -42.24 5.17
CA ALA A 986 -9.69 -42.61 3.95
C ALA A 986 -9.69 -44.14 3.74
N ASN A 987 -8.55 -44.81 3.96
CA ASN A 987 -8.48 -46.26 3.89
C ASN A 987 -9.40 -46.90 4.93
N ARG A 988 -9.37 -46.44 6.19
CA ARG A 988 -10.19 -46.99 7.27
C ARG A 988 -11.69 -47.00 6.94
N ILE A 989 -12.22 -45.89 6.41
CA ILE A 989 -13.66 -45.70 6.23
C ILE A 989 -14.21 -46.29 4.92
N LEU A 990 -13.38 -46.44 3.89
CA LEU A 990 -13.77 -47.08 2.63
C LEU A 990 -13.96 -48.59 2.78
N LYS A 991 -15.00 -49.14 2.15
CA LYS A 991 -15.20 -50.59 2.02
C LYS A 991 -14.10 -51.22 1.15
N PRO A 992 -13.75 -52.50 1.35
CA PRO A 992 -12.92 -53.24 0.40
C PRO A 992 -13.52 -53.15 -1.01
N GLY A 993 -12.70 -52.75 -2.00
CA GLY A 993 -13.15 -52.49 -3.37
C GLY A 993 -13.84 -51.15 -3.60
N GLY A 994 -14.09 -50.36 -2.55
CA GLY A 994 -14.66 -49.01 -2.64
C GLY A 994 -13.72 -48.02 -3.33
N PHE A 995 -14.31 -46.94 -3.87
CA PHE A 995 -13.60 -45.96 -4.71
C PHE A 995 -13.07 -44.78 -3.90
N TYR A 996 -11.82 -44.41 -4.14
CA TYR A 996 -11.23 -43.18 -3.65
C TYR A 996 -10.95 -42.24 -4.82
N ILE A 997 -11.66 -41.12 -4.89
CA ILE A 997 -11.51 -40.09 -5.92
C ILE A 997 -10.80 -38.89 -5.29
N ILE A 998 -9.57 -38.64 -5.74
CA ILE A 998 -8.74 -37.52 -5.28
C ILE A 998 -8.65 -36.54 -6.43
N THR A 999 -8.94 -35.27 -6.16
CA THR A 999 -8.71 -34.21 -7.16
C THR A 999 -7.74 -33.17 -6.61
N LEU A 1000 -6.79 -32.75 -7.43
CA LEU A 1000 -5.77 -31.77 -7.06
C LEU A 1000 -5.67 -30.69 -8.16
N PRO A 1001 -5.55 -29.40 -7.81
CA PRO A 1001 -5.34 -28.36 -8.81
C PRO A 1001 -4.14 -28.69 -9.70
N ASP A 1002 -4.24 -28.38 -10.99
CA ASP A 1002 -3.27 -28.85 -11.98
C ASP A 1002 -1.83 -28.38 -11.71
N LYS A 1003 -1.66 -27.19 -11.13
CA LYS A 1003 -0.36 -26.62 -10.73
C LYS A 1003 0.30 -27.37 -9.56
N TYR A 1004 -0.38 -28.30 -8.89
CA TYR A 1004 0.12 -28.92 -7.66
C TYR A 1004 1.11 -30.04 -7.93
N LEU A 1005 0.99 -30.71 -9.07
CA LEU A 1005 1.82 -31.86 -9.46
C LEU A 1005 2.36 -31.67 -10.88
N SER A 1006 3.66 -31.94 -11.06
CA SER A 1006 4.24 -32.29 -12.36
C SER A 1006 3.81 -33.71 -12.77
N ILE A 1007 4.13 -34.12 -14.01
CA ILE A 1007 3.84 -35.49 -14.47
C ILE A 1007 4.64 -36.51 -13.63
N GLU A 1008 5.90 -36.20 -13.31
CA GLU A 1008 6.76 -37.04 -12.48
C GLU A 1008 6.22 -37.14 -11.06
N GLN A 1009 5.81 -36.02 -10.45
CA GLN A 1009 5.21 -36.02 -9.12
C GLN A 1009 3.85 -36.73 -9.09
N TYR A 1010 3.06 -36.65 -10.15
CA TYR A 1010 1.84 -37.43 -10.29
C TYR A 1010 2.14 -38.94 -10.25
N GLN A 1011 3.19 -39.39 -10.94
CA GLN A 1011 3.61 -40.79 -10.92
C GLN A 1011 4.08 -41.23 -9.54
N CYS A 1012 4.87 -40.41 -8.85
CA CYS A 1012 5.26 -40.66 -7.46
C CYS A 1012 4.04 -40.73 -6.54
N PHE A 1013 3.11 -39.78 -6.67
CA PHE A 1013 1.87 -39.74 -5.89
C PHE A 1013 1.02 -41.00 -6.08
N VAL A 1014 0.87 -41.47 -7.33
CA VAL A 1014 0.16 -42.71 -7.66
C VAL A 1014 0.83 -43.93 -7.03
N GLN A 1015 2.17 -44.04 -7.09
CA GLN A 1015 2.92 -45.12 -6.44
C GLN A 1015 2.79 -45.07 -4.91
N ALA A 1016 2.78 -43.87 -4.34
CA ALA A 1016 2.64 -43.69 -2.90
C ALA A 1016 1.28 -44.17 -2.38
N LEU A 1017 0.20 -43.99 -3.14
CA LEU A 1017 -1.13 -44.52 -2.78
C LEU A 1017 -1.16 -46.04 -2.65
N GLU A 1018 -0.31 -46.77 -3.39
CA GLU A 1018 -0.19 -48.23 -3.27
C GLU A 1018 0.32 -48.65 -1.89
N LYS A 1019 1.24 -47.88 -1.31
CA LYS A 1019 1.73 -48.09 0.07
C LYS A 1019 0.63 -47.89 1.13
N PHE A 1020 -0.43 -47.13 0.81
CA PHE A 1020 -1.61 -46.93 1.65
C PHE A 1020 -2.75 -47.94 1.39
N GLY A 1021 -2.48 -49.01 0.63
CA GLY A 1021 -3.44 -50.07 0.37
C GLY A 1021 -4.49 -49.72 -0.70
N PHE A 1022 -4.15 -48.81 -1.62
CA PHE A 1022 -4.99 -48.44 -2.75
C PHE A 1022 -4.39 -48.88 -4.08
N THR A 1023 -5.21 -49.32 -5.03
CA THR A 1023 -4.77 -49.58 -6.40
C THR A 1023 -5.40 -48.54 -7.32
N VAL A 1024 -4.57 -47.73 -8.00
CA VAL A 1024 -5.04 -46.67 -8.90
C VAL A 1024 -5.51 -47.26 -10.22
N ASP A 1025 -6.73 -46.92 -10.64
CA ASP A 1025 -7.22 -47.24 -11.97
C ASP A 1025 -6.68 -46.22 -12.97
N ARG A 1026 -5.53 -46.56 -13.57
CA ARG A 1026 -4.84 -45.69 -14.52
C ARG A 1026 -5.66 -45.34 -15.75
N LYS A 1027 -6.71 -46.09 -16.10
CA LYS A 1027 -7.49 -45.86 -17.34
C LYS A 1027 -8.43 -44.67 -17.19
N ILE A 1028 -8.98 -44.50 -15.98
CA ILE A 1028 -9.92 -43.44 -15.62
C ILE A 1028 -9.28 -42.35 -14.73
N SER A 1029 -7.99 -42.47 -14.45
CA SER A 1029 -7.18 -41.44 -13.79
C SER A 1029 -6.37 -40.63 -14.81
N GLY A 1030 -6.13 -39.35 -14.52
CA GLY A 1030 -5.29 -38.48 -15.36
C GLY A 1030 -5.50 -37.00 -15.08
N LYS A 1031 -5.03 -36.15 -16.00
CA LYS A 1031 -5.33 -34.70 -15.97
C LYS A 1031 -6.64 -34.46 -16.70
N ALA A 1032 -7.70 -34.08 -16.01
CA ALA A 1032 -8.95 -33.67 -16.64
C ALA A 1032 -8.88 -32.21 -17.09
N LYS A 1033 -9.37 -31.92 -18.29
CA LYS A 1033 -9.45 -30.56 -18.86
C LYS A 1033 -10.86 -30.30 -19.37
N ALA A 1034 -11.39 -29.10 -19.12
CA ALA A 1034 -12.67 -28.70 -19.70
C ALA A 1034 -12.57 -28.59 -21.24
N ALA A 1035 -13.62 -29.01 -21.93
CA ALA A 1035 -13.70 -29.09 -23.39
C ALA A 1035 -14.71 -28.10 -24.01
N ASP A 1036 -15.42 -27.33 -23.17
CA ASP A 1036 -16.49 -26.43 -23.63
C ASP A 1036 -16.00 -25.09 -24.19
N TYR A 1037 -15.06 -24.45 -23.50
CA TYR A 1037 -14.67 -23.07 -23.78
C TYR A 1037 -13.14 -22.97 -23.75
N LYS A 1038 -12.54 -22.61 -24.89
CA LYS A 1038 -11.07 -22.47 -25.00
C LYS A 1038 -10.54 -21.22 -24.28
N GLU A 1039 -11.36 -20.18 -24.18
CA GLU A 1039 -11.06 -18.86 -23.59
C GLU A 1039 -11.04 -18.85 -22.05
N ALA A 1040 -11.51 -19.94 -21.41
CA ALA A 1040 -11.53 -20.09 -19.95
C ALA A 1040 -11.08 -21.52 -19.59
N PRO A 1041 -9.77 -21.79 -19.58
CA PRO A 1041 -9.27 -23.15 -19.40
C PRO A 1041 -9.38 -23.59 -17.94
N TYR A 1042 -10.23 -24.59 -17.67
CA TYR A 1042 -10.22 -25.33 -16.42
C TYR A 1042 -9.47 -26.66 -16.56
N SER A 1043 -8.62 -27.01 -15.59
CA SER A 1043 -8.02 -28.34 -15.50
C SER A 1043 -7.68 -28.77 -14.07
N VAL A 1044 -7.70 -30.08 -13.84
CA VAL A 1044 -7.52 -30.70 -12.52
C VAL A 1044 -6.88 -32.07 -12.66
N TRP A 1045 -6.00 -32.45 -11.75
CA TRP A 1045 -5.56 -33.84 -11.62
C TRP A 1045 -6.66 -34.65 -10.95
N MET A 1046 -7.08 -35.76 -11.56
CA MET A 1046 -8.07 -36.67 -11.01
C MET A 1046 -7.46 -38.06 -10.89
N VAL A 1047 -7.35 -38.56 -9.67
CA VAL A 1047 -6.84 -39.90 -9.35
C VAL A 1047 -8.00 -40.71 -8.79
N ILE A 1048 -8.30 -41.83 -9.43
CA ILE A 1048 -9.32 -42.77 -8.99
C ILE A 1048 -8.63 -44.06 -8.57
N ALA A 1049 -8.77 -44.41 -7.30
CA ALA A 1049 -8.17 -45.61 -6.73
C ALA A 1049 -9.23 -46.51 -6.08
N ARG A 1050 -8.89 -47.80 -5.91
CA ARG A 1050 -9.73 -48.78 -5.19
C ARG A 1050 -9.01 -49.24 -3.94
N LYS A 1051 -9.74 -49.38 -2.83
CA LYS A 1051 -9.18 -50.01 -1.62
C LYS A 1051 -8.95 -51.50 -1.85
N THR A 1052 -7.70 -51.94 -1.80
CA THR A 1052 -7.30 -53.34 -2.02
C THR A 1052 -6.61 -53.97 -0.81
N GLY A 1053 -6.11 -53.15 0.13
CA GLY A 1053 -5.45 -53.63 1.33
C GLY A 1053 -5.44 -52.62 2.47
N LYS A 1054 -4.67 -52.93 3.51
CA LYS A 1054 -4.33 -52.00 4.59
C LYS A 1054 -3.01 -51.29 4.27
N PRO A 1055 -2.74 -50.10 4.85
CA PRO A 1055 -1.44 -49.46 4.73
C PRO A 1055 -0.32 -50.39 5.20
N THR A 1056 0.77 -50.50 4.42
CA THR A 1056 1.95 -51.30 4.78
C THR A 1056 2.98 -50.39 5.46
N SER A 1057 3.34 -50.67 6.72
CA SER A 1057 4.28 -49.83 7.49
C SER A 1057 5.73 -50.21 7.20
N ASP A 1058 6.54 -49.22 6.82
CA ASP A 1058 7.84 -48.86 7.42
C ASP A 1058 8.83 -48.15 6.45
N ASP A 1059 8.53 -48.08 5.13
CA ASP A 1059 9.34 -47.32 4.14
C ASP A 1059 8.49 -46.33 3.31
N ILE A 1060 7.75 -45.45 4.00
CA ILE A 1060 7.12 -44.30 3.36
C ILE A 1060 8.06 -43.10 3.53
N THR A 1061 8.87 -42.85 2.51
CA THR A 1061 9.61 -41.60 2.38
C THR A 1061 8.62 -40.47 2.15
N MET A 1062 8.50 -39.58 3.14
CA MET A 1062 7.51 -38.48 3.19
C MET A 1062 7.62 -37.48 2.03
N ASP A 1063 8.68 -37.58 1.22
CA ASP A 1063 8.92 -36.79 0.00
C ASP A 1063 8.03 -37.22 -1.18
N ASP A 1064 7.43 -38.42 -1.17
CA ASP A 1064 6.57 -38.93 -2.26
C ASP A 1064 5.25 -38.13 -2.41
N PHE A 1065 4.90 -37.32 -1.41
CA PHE A 1065 3.69 -36.49 -1.37
C PHE A 1065 3.99 -34.99 -1.52
N HIS A 1066 5.17 -34.62 -1.98
CA HIS A 1066 5.58 -33.22 -2.11
C HIS A 1066 4.82 -32.51 -3.24
N PHE A 1067 4.12 -31.44 -2.92
CA PHE A 1067 3.46 -30.61 -3.92
C PHE A 1067 4.38 -29.48 -4.39
N ASN A 1068 4.19 -29.02 -5.63
CA ASN A 1068 5.02 -27.98 -6.25
C ASN A 1068 5.19 -26.70 -5.42
N PHE A 1069 4.20 -26.37 -4.58
CA PHE A 1069 4.22 -25.18 -3.75
C PHE A 1069 5.05 -25.30 -2.47
N GLU A 1070 5.54 -26.49 -2.16
CA GLU A 1070 6.29 -26.79 -0.93
C GLU A 1070 7.82 -26.79 -1.16
N GLY A 1071 8.29 -26.59 -2.40
CA GLY A 1071 9.72 -26.56 -2.72
C GLY A 1071 10.48 -25.45 -1.98
N PRO A 1072 11.83 -25.54 -1.88
CA PRO A 1072 12.63 -24.49 -1.26
C PRO A 1072 12.32 -23.17 -1.96
N LYS A 1073 11.94 -22.16 -1.18
CA LYS A 1073 11.92 -20.77 -1.66
C LYS A 1073 13.33 -20.50 -2.18
N VAL A 1074 13.51 -20.54 -3.50
CA VAL A 1074 14.79 -20.19 -4.12
C VAL A 1074 15.21 -18.86 -3.50
N SER A 1075 16.40 -18.87 -2.89
CA SER A 1075 17.04 -17.76 -2.18
C SER A 1075 17.38 -16.55 -3.07
N SER A 1076 16.76 -16.45 -4.25
CA SER A 1076 16.54 -15.16 -4.89
C SER A 1076 15.18 -14.60 -4.48
N TYR A 1077 14.95 -14.43 -3.18
CA TYR A 1077 14.17 -13.26 -2.77
C TYR A 1077 15.11 -12.06 -2.87
N ASN A 1078 15.36 -11.68 -4.12
CA ASN A 1078 15.82 -10.34 -4.41
C ASN A 1078 14.53 -9.50 -4.37
N PRO A 1079 14.31 -8.63 -3.38
CA PRO A 1079 13.13 -7.76 -3.36
C PRO A 1079 13.05 -6.88 -4.62
N ASN A 1080 14.16 -6.73 -5.35
CA ASN A 1080 14.25 -6.05 -6.65
C ASN A 1080 14.18 -6.99 -7.88
N ARG A 1081 14.16 -8.32 -7.72
CA ARG A 1081 13.48 -9.14 -8.72
C ARG A 1081 12.01 -8.90 -8.45
N LYS A 1082 11.48 -7.90 -9.14
CA LYS A 1082 10.16 -8.03 -9.74
C LYS A 1082 10.10 -9.49 -10.21
N GLN A 1083 9.36 -10.33 -9.50
CA GLN A 1083 8.43 -11.14 -10.24
C GLN A 1083 7.73 -10.08 -11.09
N ARG A 1084 8.19 -9.94 -12.33
CA ARG A 1084 7.25 -10.00 -13.42
C ARG A 1084 6.46 -11.28 -13.10
N GLU A 1085 5.48 -11.15 -12.19
CA GLU A 1085 4.16 -11.68 -12.45
C GLU A 1085 4.05 -11.45 -13.95
N HIS A 1086 4.12 -12.53 -14.71
CA HIS A 1086 3.76 -12.47 -16.11
C HIS A 1086 2.27 -12.08 -16.11
N TYR A 1087 1.99 -10.83 -15.76
CA TYR A 1087 0.80 -10.06 -16.11
C TYR A 1087 0.99 -9.50 -17.54
N GLY A 1088 1.95 -10.06 -18.30
CA GLY A 1088 1.98 -10.02 -19.75
C GLY A 1088 1.40 -11.35 -20.21
N ASP A 1089 0.24 -11.28 -20.85
CA ASP A 1089 -0.54 -12.37 -21.44
C ASP A 1089 -1.21 -13.33 -20.44
N GLU A 1090 -2.16 -12.83 -19.63
CA GLU A 1090 -3.13 -13.69 -18.95
C GLU A 1090 -4.54 -13.43 -19.53
N GLU A 1091 -5.08 -14.48 -20.14
CA GLU A 1091 -6.40 -14.57 -20.76
C GLU A 1091 -7.49 -14.02 -19.83
N ARG A 1092 -8.46 -13.31 -20.41
CA ARG A 1092 -9.65 -12.80 -19.70
C ARG A 1092 -10.40 -13.97 -19.05
N GLU A 1093 -10.28 -14.16 -17.74
CA GLU A 1093 -11.07 -15.17 -17.03
C GLU A 1093 -12.57 -14.84 -17.10
N SER A 1094 -13.31 -15.56 -17.95
CA SER A 1094 -14.77 -15.48 -18.00
C SER A 1094 -15.41 -16.38 -16.94
N LEU A 1095 -16.52 -15.94 -16.32
CA LEU A 1095 -17.32 -16.76 -15.39
C LEU A 1095 -18.08 -17.81 -16.19
N VAL A 1096 -17.45 -18.97 -16.34
CA VAL A 1096 -17.94 -20.05 -17.22
C VAL A 1096 -18.31 -21.28 -16.41
N LYS A 1097 -19.48 -21.84 -16.71
CA LYS A 1097 -19.98 -23.10 -16.16
C LYS A 1097 -19.53 -24.26 -17.08
N HIS A 1098 -18.45 -24.98 -16.73
CA HIS A 1098 -17.94 -26.10 -17.55
C HIS A 1098 -18.66 -27.42 -17.28
N GLU A 1099 -19.21 -28.05 -18.33
CA GLU A 1099 -19.98 -29.30 -18.25
C GLU A 1099 -19.32 -30.46 -18.98
N ARG A 1100 -18.46 -30.22 -19.97
CA ARG A 1100 -17.76 -31.27 -20.72
C ARG A 1100 -16.29 -31.29 -20.35
N PHE A 1101 -15.79 -32.47 -20.02
CA PHE A 1101 -14.40 -32.69 -19.64
C PHE A 1101 -13.80 -33.81 -20.49
N THR A 1102 -12.50 -33.70 -20.77
CA THR A 1102 -11.68 -34.76 -21.39
C THR A 1102 -10.56 -35.13 -20.44
N LEU A 1103 -10.31 -36.44 -20.26
CA LEU A 1103 -9.19 -36.94 -19.48
C LEU A 1103 -7.96 -37.08 -20.37
N LEU A 1104 -6.83 -36.58 -19.88
CA LEU A 1104 -5.53 -36.62 -20.54
C LEU A 1104 -4.63 -37.67 -19.87
N ASP A 1105 -3.95 -38.45 -20.70
CA ASP A 1105 -3.11 -39.58 -20.29
C ASP A 1105 -1.72 -39.14 -19.79
N PRO A 1106 -1.41 -39.25 -18.48
CA PRO A 1106 -0.11 -38.84 -17.95
C PRO A 1106 1.04 -39.74 -18.44
N ASP A 1107 0.74 -41.02 -18.72
CA ASP A 1107 1.73 -42.01 -19.15
C ASP A 1107 2.00 -41.95 -20.67
N ASN A 1108 1.23 -41.14 -21.42
CA ASN A 1108 1.34 -41.00 -22.88
C ASN A 1108 1.38 -39.53 -23.32
N GLY A 1109 2.14 -38.71 -22.60
CA GLY A 1109 2.39 -37.31 -22.97
C GLY A 1109 1.14 -36.42 -22.96
N LEU A 1110 0.20 -36.66 -22.05
CA LEU A 1110 -1.07 -35.94 -21.88
C LEU A 1110 -1.97 -35.96 -23.12
N LYS A 1111 -1.94 -37.05 -23.90
CA LYS A 1111 -2.87 -37.24 -25.01
C LYS A 1111 -4.32 -37.42 -24.53
N PRO A 1112 -5.31 -36.83 -25.21
CA PRO A 1112 -6.72 -36.98 -24.83
C PRO A 1112 -7.23 -38.41 -24.99
N ARG A 1113 -7.91 -38.92 -23.96
CA ARG A 1113 -8.57 -40.23 -23.95
C ARG A 1113 -10.07 -40.15 -24.13
N GLY A 1114 -10.69 -38.98 -24.00
CA GLY A 1114 -12.15 -38.78 -24.04
C GLY A 1114 -12.73 -38.41 -22.68
N SER A 1115 -14.05 -38.25 -22.61
CA SER A 1115 -14.71 -37.95 -21.34
C SER A 1115 -14.69 -39.14 -20.37
N PRO A 1116 -14.80 -38.93 -19.04
CA PRO A 1116 -14.87 -40.02 -18.06
C PRO A 1116 -15.92 -41.06 -18.41
N GLN A 1117 -17.12 -40.62 -18.84
CA GLN A 1117 -18.21 -41.50 -19.25
C GLN A 1117 -17.84 -42.32 -20.51
N GLU A 1118 -17.28 -41.69 -21.55
CA GLU A 1118 -16.86 -42.41 -22.77
C GLU A 1118 -15.79 -43.47 -22.51
N ILE A 1119 -14.90 -43.23 -21.54
CA ILE A 1119 -13.90 -44.21 -21.11
C ILE A 1119 -14.60 -45.37 -20.40
N LEU A 1120 -15.50 -45.08 -19.45
CA LEU A 1120 -16.25 -46.11 -18.70
C LEU A 1120 -17.13 -46.97 -19.61
N ASN A 1121 -17.86 -46.38 -20.56
CA ASN A 1121 -18.68 -47.11 -21.54
C ASN A 1121 -17.83 -48.11 -22.35
N ARG A 1122 -16.63 -47.69 -22.80
CA ARG A 1122 -15.71 -48.58 -23.53
C ARG A 1122 -15.21 -49.73 -22.67
N LEU A 1123 -14.91 -49.46 -21.39
CA LEU A 1123 -14.47 -50.48 -20.45
C LEU A 1123 -15.56 -51.51 -20.16
N ALA A 1124 -16.82 -51.06 -20.00
CA ALA A 1124 -17.98 -51.93 -19.82
C ALA A 1124 -18.20 -52.88 -21.02
N LEU A 1125 -17.97 -52.38 -22.24
CA LEU A 1125 -18.02 -53.17 -23.47
C LEU A 1125 -16.78 -54.05 -23.71
N GLY A 1126 -15.78 -54.01 -22.81
CA GLY A 1126 -14.53 -54.75 -22.95
C GLY A 1126 -13.64 -54.28 -24.12
N LEU A 1127 -13.88 -53.07 -24.63
CA LEU A 1127 -13.18 -52.44 -25.75
C LEU A 1127 -11.98 -51.62 -25.25
N THR A 1128 -10.86 -52.28 -25.00
CA THR A 1128 -9.60 -51.59 -24.67
C THR A 1128 -9.00 -50.91 -25.90
N GLU A 1129 -8.21 -49.84 -25.72
CA GLU A 1129 -7.51 -49.19 -26.84
C GLU A 1129 -6.65 -50.17 -27.65
N GLU A 1130 -6.03 -51.13 -26.97
CA GLU A 1130 -5.26 -52.20 -27.58
C GLU A 1130 -6.13 -53.13 -28.46
N LYS A 1131 -7.34 -53.48 -28.00
CA LYS A 1131 -8.30 -54.23 -28.82
C LYS A 1131 -8.80 -53.41 -30.01
N ILE A 1132 -9.11 -52.13 -29.81
CA ILE A 1132 -9.55 -51.22 -30.89
C ILE A 1132 -8.48 -51.15 -31.99
N LYS A 1133 -7.21 -50.95 -31.60
CA LYS A 1133 -6.05 -51.00 -32.52
C LYS A 1133 -5.88 -52.36 -33.18
N ARG A 1134 -6.06 -53.47 -32.44
CA ARG A 1134 -5.99 -54.84 -32.97
C ARG A 1134 -7.04 -55.10 -34.06
N TYR A 1135 -8.20 -54.44 -34.01
CA TYR A 1135 -9.23 -54.51 -35.05
C TYR A 1135 -9.00 -53.55 -36.24
N GLY A 1136 -7.84 -52.87 -36.27
CA GLY A 1136 -7.46 -51.92 -37.31
C GLY A 1136 -7.93 -50.49 -37.06
N TRP A 1137 -8.64 -50.21 -35.97
CA TRP A 1137 -9.22 -48.90 -35.72
C TRP A 1137 -8.29 -48.01 -34.89
N GLN A 1138 -8.27 -46.72 -35.21
CA GLN A 1138 -7.59 -45.66 -34.45
C GLN A 1138 -8.61 -44.67 -33.91
N ILE A 1139 -8.36 -44.16 -32.70
CA ILE A 1139 -9.15 -43.08 -32.11
C ILE A 1139 -8.53 -41.76 -32.56
N ILE A 1140 -9.33 -40.90 -33.18
CA ILE A 1140 -8.93 -39.58 -33.66
C ILE A 1140 -9.80 -38.52 -33.01
N GLU A 1141 -9.17 -37.52 -32.42
CA GLU A 1141 -9.84 -36.35 -31.87
C GLU A 1141 -10.25 -35.38 -32.99
N ARG A 1142 -11.49 -34.92 -32.93
CA ARG A 1142 -12.03 -33.84 -33.79
C ARG A 1142 -12.72 -32.81 -32.91
N ASP A 1143 -13.03 -31.64 -33.47
CA ASP A 1143 -13.66 -30.51 -32.76
C ASP A 1143 -14.99 -30.84 -32.04
N LYS A 1144 -15.64 -31.97 -32.38
CA LYS A 1144 -16.90 -32.43 -31.78
C LYS A 1144 -16.79 -33.70 -30.92
N GLY A 1145 -15.56 -34.17 -30.65
CA GLY A 1145 -15.31 -35.37 -29.84
C GLY A 1145 -14.43 -36.40 -30.54
N LEU A 1146 -14.38 -37.62 -29.97
CA LEU A 1146 -13.58 -38.72 -30.48
C LEU A 1146 -14.30 -39.46 -31.62
N THR A 1147 -13.56 -39.79 -32.67
CA THR A 1147 -14.05 -40.60 -33.81
C THR A 1147 -13.16 -41.81 -34.03
N LEU A 1148 -13.75 -42.95 -34.39
CA LEU A 1148 -13.00 -44.14 -34.78
C LEU A 1148 -12.74 -44.11 -36.29
N ARG A 1149 -11.48 -44.23 -36.70
CA ARG A 1149 -11.06 -44.38 -38.09
C ARG A 1149 -10.47 -45.78 -38.27
N ARG A 1150 -11.05 -46.57 -39.15
CA ARG A 1150 -10.51 -47.88 -39.53
C ARG A 1150 -9.31 -47.75 -40.45
#